data_AF-A0A6I4YPY0-F1
#
_entry.id   AF-A0A6I4YPY0-F1
#
_cell.length_a   1.000
_cell.length_b   1.000
_cell.length_c   1.000
_cell.angle_alpha   90.00
_cell.angle_beta   90.00
_cell.angle_gamma   90.00
#
_symmetry.space_group_name_H-M   'P 1'
#
loop_
_entity.id
_entity.type
_entity.pdbx_description
1 polymer ?
#
loop_
_entity_poly.entity_id
_entity_poly.type
_entity_poly.pdbx_seq_one_letter_code
_entity_poly.pdbx_strand_id
1 'polypeptide(L)'
;MRLTLQPTPEQASALSDTRAHASRLMNSLLVQARRQPDTPTDDLLSAHPDAPALPHATRRAAAQAAQDARHNTRGGLKGESYWLDARSLRINPGTGHVTLWTLHGRHTIPTRLGNYQRHLLTTSRVQGGRVTQARNGDWYVNVQLDTPTQTIPTKPKRDPLAERIDQMEREGKYDDIVRLLRRRMLDSKRTGQFALSLLETGETDAAEICLLRAAGDPAPDARIHLGLSLLAAMRSGPEARLTHAQRGLNAQPDEVTRWWLICSCSRALVELGNAPEAQRLMTLVLDEIPVSELRSRARALYFAQNVSASMDDFESQDRYAREALRLFDLLGGHSESLSLRLDLGYRLFFEGRPDEAFAMVHEVLRRAEDLNDHRRDTAHLILGELYLLTEHFDAACRHLTACLDIQKLQGSDRFNLLARALRAEGMWRLDQIDTADFEREIEALRPAQEFDTVTQTFYLGLLAFERHRFAEAEAAFERVARGVALFDGFRLRSNAFLTYCRWSKGQPLLEASSDLLEVLAHIGGELALAIDADRLASLYAAFAAQELGGGAARRLALRARPVLRLQLLGEFTLRVNTTEVHIRLRKARELLALMVVRGPATRDQLMTALWDGEARPELGSYFKQALHDLRESLRPLLAQGHDPVPWSGGQYRLSERFDVHSDVVQLKRWGQLNSAQQRQLVEATSGAFLPEATTEWASEERENTEAQWLALVMSVGQALQTAEPAAAAQIYLQATRINPMFESAWLATAAAYDQAGLTQLAQQTREAAKRYLYD
;
A
#
# COMPACT_ATOMS: atom_id res chain seq x y z
N MET A 1 -30.57 -51.86 25.53
CA MET A 1 -31.52 -52.98 25.78
C MET A 1 -32.84 -52.43 26.30
N ARG A 2 -33.99 -52.80 25.73
CA ARG A 2 -35.33 -52.32 26.15
C ARG A 2 -35.97 -53.27 27.16
N LEU A 3 -36.47 -52.75 28.28
CA LEU A 3 -37.21 -53.49 29.32
C LEU A 3 -38.59 -52.88 29.52
N THR A 4 -39.65 -53.67 29.37
CA THR A 4 -41.04 -53.21 29.56
C THR A 4 -41.42 -53.27 31.04
N LEU A 5 -41.78 -52.12 31.60
CA LEU A 5 -42.19 -51.95 32.98
C LEU A 5 -43.69 -52.29 33.13
N GLN A 6 -44.06 -52.89 34.26
CA GLN A 6 -45.44 -53.19 34.63
C GLN A 6 -45.82 -52.40 35.90
N PRO A 7 -45.94 -51.06 35.82
CA PRO A 7 -46.22 -50.23 36.98
C PRO A 7 -47.65 -50.40 37.48
N THR A 8 -47.87 -50.28 38.79
CA THR A 8 -49.19 -50.01 39.34
C THR A 8 -49.68 -48.61 38.92
N PRO A 9 -50.99 -48.29 39.00
CA PRO A 9 -51.49 -46.96 38.67
C PRO A 9 -50.76 -45.83 39.39
N GLU A 10 -50.43 -46.03 40.67
CA GLU A 10 -49.65 -45.08 41.49
C GLU A 10 -48.22 -44.90 40.95
N GLN A 11 -47.53 -46.00 40.63
CA GLN A 11 -46.18 -45.94 40.05
C GLN A 11 -46.17 -45.30 38.66
N ALA A 12 -47.21 -45.55 37.85
CA ALA A 12 -47.37 -44.95 36.53
C ALA A 12 -47.60 -43.43 36.64
N SER A 13 -48.36 -42.98 37.65
CA SER A 13 -48.51 -41.57 37.98
C SER A 13 -47.16 -40.94 38.34
N ALA A 14 -46.39 -41.59 39.22
CA ALA A 14 -45.10 -41.07 39.65
C ALA A 14 -44.05 -40.96 38.51
N LEU A 15 -44.05 -41.92 37.59
CA LEU A 15 -43.27 -41.87 36.36
C LEU A 15 -43.69 -40.72 35.45
N SER A 16 -45.00 -40.52 35.30
CA SER A 16 -45.57 -39.43 34.49
C SER A 16 -45.21 -38.05 35.05
N ASP A 17 -45.32 -37.87 36.37
CA ASP A 17 -44.99 -36.61 37.05
C ASP A 17 -43.51 -36.27 36.89
N THR A 18 -42.63 -37.27 37.07
CA THR A 18 -41.18 -37.11 36.88
C THR A 18 -40.85 -36.71 35.44
N ARG A 19 -41.48 -37.38 34.46
CA ARG A 19 -41.33 -37.04 33.04
C ARG A 19 -41.82 -35.63 32.74
N ALA A 20 -43.00 -35.25 33.24
CA ALA A 20 -43.57 -33.92 33.04
C ALA A 20 -42.67 -32.83 33.63
N HIS A 21 -42.11 -33.08 34.82
CA HIS A 21 -41.17 -32.15 35.47
C HIS A 21 -39.86 -32.01 34.68
N ALA A 22 -39.26 -33.12 34.23
CA ALA A 22 -38.07 -33.08 33.37
C ALA A 22 -38.33 -32.33 32.05
N SER A 23 -39.51 -32.52 31.45
CA SER A 23 -39.91 -31.80 30.23
C SER A 23 -40.09 -30.30 30.45
N ARG A 24 -40.65 -29.89 31.60
CA ARG A 24 -40.77 -28.47 31.97
C ARG A 24 -39.39 -27.84 32.14
N LEU A 25 -38.48 -28.49 32.85
CA LEU A 25 -37.11 -28.03 33.02
C LEU A 25 -36.41 -27.86 31.65
N MET A 26 -36.49 -28.87 30.78
CA MET A 26 -35.91 -28.82 29.43
C MET A 26 -36.42 -27.64 28.61
N ASN A 27 -37.74 -27.41 28.59
CA ASN A 27 -38.33 -26.33 27.82
C ASN A 27 -38.03 -24.96 28.41
N SER A 28 -38.02 -24.84 29.75
CA SER A 28 -37.64 -23.59 30.43
C SER A 28 -36.18 -23.22 30.13
N LEU A 29 -35.27 -24.19 30.21
CA LEU A 29 -33.86 -24.00 29.84
C LEU A 29 -33.70 -23.59 28.38
N LEU A 30 -34.44 -24.20 27.46
CA LEU A 30 -34.42 -23.81 26.04
C LEU A 30 -34.87 -22.35 25.84
N VAL A 31 -35.91 -21.91 26.56
CA VAL A 31 -36.38 -20.52 26.52
C VAL A 31 -35.33 -19.56 27.09
N GLN A 32 -34.71 -19.89 28.22
CA GLN A 32 -33.65 -19.08 28.81
C GLN A 32 -32.41 -19.01 27.91
N ALA A 33 -31.98 -20.13 27.35
CA ALA A 33 -30.88 -20.20 26.39
C ALA A 33 -31.17 -19.35 25.14
N ARG A 34 -32.41 -19.28 24.66
CA ARG A 34 -32.74 -18.39 23.53
C ARG A 34 -32.71 -16.91 23.89
N ARG A 35 -33.02 -16.56 25.14
CA ARG A 35 -32.97 -15.16 25.63
C ARG A 35 -31.55 -14.70 25.94
N GLN A 36 -30.64 -15.61 26.27
CA GLN A 36 -29.26 -15.27 26.64
C GLN A 36 -28.20 -15.95 25.75
N PRO A 37 -28.06 -15.54 24.46
CA PRO A 37 -26.98 -15.78 23.49
C PRO A 37 -25.76 -16.59 23.89
N ASP A 38 -25.13 -16.02 24.89
CA ASP A 38 -23.73 -16.25 25.19
C ASP A 38 -23.55 -17.02 26.49
N THR A 39 -24.65 -17.32 27.20
CA THR A 39 -24.64 -18.09 28.44
C THR A 39 -24.78 -19.60 28.14
N PRO A 40 -23.83 -20.44 28.59
CA PRO A 40 -23.94 -21.90 28.51
C PRO A 40 -25.17 -22.43 29.24
N THR A 41 -25.82 -23.47 28.69
CA THR A 41 -27.01 -24.06 29.31
C THR A 41 -26.73 -24.74 30.65
N ASP A 42 -25.49 -25.17 30.90
CA ASP A 42 -25.07 -25.71 32.21
C ASP A 42 -25.07 -24.63 33.31
N ASP A 43 -24.72 -23.39 32.97
CA ASP A 43 -24.78 -22.26 33.91
C ASP A 43 -26.24 -21.88 34.20
N LEU A 44 -27.08 -21.86 33.16
CA LEU A 44 -28.53 -21.65 33.31
C LEU A 44 -29.17 -22.75 34.16
N LEU A 45 -28.76 -24.01 33.99
CA LEU A 45 -29.21 -25.14 34.79
C LEU A 45 -28.84 -24.97 36.27
N SER A 46 -27.65 -24.45 36.58
CA SER A 46 -27.20 -24.24 37.96
C SER A 46 -28.06 -23.22 38.71
N ALA A 47 -28.59 -22.23 37.99
CA ALA A 47 -29.45 -21.17 38.53
C ALA A 47 -30.96 -21.50 38.49
N HIS A 48 -31.35 -22.62 37.87
CA HIS A 48 -32.77 -22.92 37.64
C HIS A 48 -33.46 -23.50 38.89
N PRO A 49 -34.58 -22.94 39.37
CA PRO A 49 -35.23 -23.34 40.63
C PRO A 49 -35.73 -24.78 40.64
N ASP A 50 -36.17 -25.31 39.49
CA ASP A 50 -36.64 -26.70 39.36
C ASP A 50 -35.51 -27.74 39.25
N ALA A 51 -34.25 -27.32 39.06
CA ALA A 51 -33.15 -28.26 38.84
C ALA A 51 -32.86 -29.19 40.05
N PRO A 52 -32.83 -28.71 41.31
CA PRO A 52 -32.47 -29.55 42.47
C PRO A 52 -33.41 -30.73 42.70
N ALA A 53 -34.65 -30.66 42.20
CA ALA A 53 -35.63 -31.73 42.35
C ALA A 53 -35.29 -32.99 41.53
N LEU A 54 -34.38 -32.91 40.56
CA LEU A 54 -34.01 -34.03 39.68
C LEU A 54 -32.58 -34.56 39.92
N PRO A 55 -32.34 -35.87 39.69
CA PRO A 55 -31.00 -36.45 39.70
C PRO A 55 -30.06 -35.72 38.75
N HIS A 56 -28.77 -35.67 39.11
CA HIS A 56 -27.74 -34.98 38.33
C HIS A 56 -27.71 -35.42 36.86
N ALA A 57 -27.84 -36.72 36.59
CA ALA A 57 -27.84 -37.23 35.22
C ALA A 57 -29.06 -36.77 34.40
N THR A 58 -30.24 -36.65 35.04
CA THR A 58 -31.45 -36.14 34.41
C THR A 58 -31.32 -34.65 34.10
N ARG A 59 -30.77 -33.87 35.04
CA ARG A 59 -30.47 -32.45 34.86
C ARG A 59 -29.53 -32.20 33.67
N ARG A 60 -28.40 -32.92 33.61
CA ARG A 60 -27.43 -32.79 32.51
C ARG A 60 -28.03 -33.18 31.16
N ALA A 61 -28.81 -34.27 31.11
CA ALA A 61 -29.52 -34.65 29.89
C ALA A 61 -30.50 -33.57 29.43
N ALA A 62 -31.17 -32.88 30.38
CA ALA A 62 -32.06 -31.77 30.07
C ALA A 62 -31.32 -30.54 29.52
N ALA A 63 -30.20 -30.16 30.13
CA ALA A 63 -29.38 -29.04 29.66
C ALA A 63 -28.77 -29.30 28.27
N GLN A 64 -28.25 -30.51 28.03
CA GLN A 64 -27.72 -30.90 26.71
C GLN A 64 -28.81 -30.82 25.63
N ALA A 65 -30.00 -31.36 25.91
CA ALA A 65 -31.09 -31.32 24.95
C ALA A 65 -31.56 -29.89 24.62
N ALA A 66 -31.52 -28.97 25.60
CA ALA A 66 -31.79 -27.56 25.39
C ALA A 66 -30.68 -26.86 24.59
N GLN A 67 -29.40 -27.18 24.85
CA GLN A 67 -28.26 -26.68 24.09
C GLN A 67 -28.35 -27.08 22.61
N ASP A 68 -28.61 -28.35 22.33
CA ASP A 68 -28.68 -28.89 20.96
C ASP A 68 -29.84 -28.27 20.16
N ALA A 69 -30.95 -27.96 20.82
CA ALA A 69 -32.16 -27.43 20.21
C ALA A 69 -32.20 -25.89 20.11
N ARG A 70 -31.19 -25.20 20.65
CA ARG A 70 -31.16 -23.73 20.79
C ARG A 70 -31.34 -23.01 19.46
N HIS A 71 -30.63 -23.46 18.41
CA HIS A 71 -30.59 -22.82 17.09
C HIS A 71 -31.43 -23.52 16.03
N ASN A 72 -31.72 -24.83 16.21
CA ASN A 72 -32.18 -25.68 15.11
C ASN A 72 -33.65 -26.11 15.22
N THR A 73 -34.33 -25.89 16.34
CA THR A 73 -35.68 -26.43 16.57
C THR A 73 -36.74 -25.32 16.59
N ARG A 74 -37.63 -25.29 15.60
CA ARG A 74 -38.84 -24.43 15.64
C ARG A 74 -39.88 -25.10 16.56
N GLY A 75 -40.04 -24.59 17.78
CA GLY A 75 -40.95 -25.12 18.80
C GLY A 75 -40.27 -25.49 20.12
N GLY A 76 -41.01 -26.18 21.01
CA GLY A 76 -40.51 -26.74 22.27
C GLY A 76 -40.00 -28.18 22.13
N LEU A 77 -39.25 -28.65 23.12
CA LEU A 77 -38.75 -30.03 23.23
C LEU A 77 -39.86 -30.99 23.67
N LYS A 78 -40.00 -32.11 22.95
CA LYS A 78 -40.96 -33.16 23.28
C LYS A 78 -40.50 -33.94 24.51
N GLY A 79 -41.24 -33.82 25.61
CA GLY A 79 -41.00 -34.47 26.90
C GLY A 79 -41.34 -35.95 26.97
N GLU A 80 -41.03 -36.75 25.95
CA GLU A 80 -41.50 -38.14 25.88
C GLU A 80 -40.74 -39.09 26.83
N SER A 81 -39.63 -38.63 27.40
CA SER A 81 -38.70 -39.47 28.17
C SER A 81 -37.76 -38.68 29.08
N TYR A 82 -37.14 -39.34 30.05
CA TYR A 82 -36.06 -38.77 30.86
C TYR A 82 -34.94 -39.79 31.12
N TRP A 83 -33.73 -39.31 31.41
CA TRP A 83 -32.55 -40.14 31.62
C TRP A 83 -32.24 -40.35 33.11
N LEU A 84 -31.84 -41.56 33.49
CA LEU A 84 -31.37 -41.92 34.83
C LEU A 84 -29.99 -42.61 34.74
N ASP A 85 -29.10 -42.31 35.69
CA ASP A 85 -27.81 -42.99 35.83
C ASP A 85 -27.92 -44.32 36.61
N ALA A 86 -26.82 -45.07 36.69
CA ALA A 86 -26.74 -46.31 37.47
C ALA A 86 -27.00 -46.15 38.99
N ARG A 87 -26.98 -44.92 39.53
CA ARG A 87 -27.33 -44.66 40.94
C ARG A 87 -28.85 -44.50 41.12
N SER A 88 -29.52 -44.02 40.08
CA SER A 88 -30.94 -43.70 40.06
C SER A 88 -31.78 -44.76 39.34
N LEU A 89 -31.13 -45.71 38.66
CA LEU A 89 -31.73 -46.87 38.01
C LEU A 89 -30.94 -48.13 38.37
N ARG A 90 -31.59 -49.11 38.99
CA ARG A 90 -31.05 -50.43 39.32
C ARG A 90 -31.95 -51.52 38.76
N ILE A 91 -31.36 -52.60 38.28
CA ILE A 91 -32.09 -53.72 37.71
C ILE A 91 -31.67 -54.98 38.45
N ASN A 92 -32.63 -55.75 38.93
CA ASN A 92 -32.38 -57.05 39.56
C ASN A 92 -32.81 -58.16 38.59
N PRO A 93 -31.85 -58.84 37.92
CA PRO A 93 -32.16 -59.87 36.93
C PRO A 93 -32.81 -61.12 37.56
N GLY A 94 -32.46 -61.42 38.82
CA GLY A 94 -32.95 -62.60 39.54
C GLY A 94 -34.41 -62.48 39.94
N THR A 95 -34.84 -61.29 40.37
CA THR A 95 -36.25 -61.05 40.74
C THR A 95 -37.08 -60.48 39.60
N GLY A 96 -36.48 -60.01 38.50
CA GLY A 96 -37.22 -59.40 37.39
C GLY A 96 -37.81 -58.03 37.73
N HIS A 97 -37.13 -57.24 38.55
CA HIS A 97 -37.59 -55.91 38.95
C HIS A 97 -36.60 -54.80 38.54
N VAL A 98 -37.14 -53.62 38.22
CA VAL A 98 -36.39 -52.39 38.01
C VAL A 98 -36.71 -51.42 39.15
N THR A 99 -35.68 -51.01 39.90
CA THR A 99 -35.80 -49.94 40.88
C THR A 99 -35.32 -48.64 40.25
N LEU A 100 -36.21 -47.65 40.15
CA LEU A 100 -35.89 -46.35 39.56
C LEU A 100 -36.29 -45.21 40.49
N TRP A 101 -35.63 -44.07 40.34
CA TRP A 101 -35.94 -42.84 41.05
C TRP A 101 -37.06 -42.07 40.32
N THR A 102 -37.95 -41.46 41.12
CA THR A 102 -39.00 -40.53 40.71
C THR A 102 -39.10 -39.38 41.72
N LEU A 103 -39.88 -38.34 41.39
CA LEU A 103 -40.20 -37.25 42.33
C LEU A 103 -40.89 -37.73 43.61
N HIS A 104 -41.58 -38.88 43.56
CA HIS A 104 -42.28 -39.48 44.71
C HIS A 104 -41.41 -40.52 45.44
N GLY A 105 -40.10 -40.51 45.18
CA GLY A 105 -39.14 -41.45 45.76
C GLY A 105 -38.77 -42.59 44.82
N ARG A 106 -38.20 -43.67 45.37
CA ARG A 106 -37.78 -44.83 44.59
C ARG A 106 -38.92 -45.85 44.49
N HIS A 107 -39.24 -46.25 43.27
CA HIS A 107 -40.20 -47.32 43.01
C HIS A 107 -39.50 -48.55 42.46
N THR A 108 -39.90 -49.72 42.96
CA THR A 108 -39.50 -51.03 42.43
C THR A 108 -40.65 -51.57 41.60
N ILE A 109 -40.43 -51.67 40.29
CA ILE A 109 -41.45 -51.97 39.30
C ILE A 109 -41.11 -53.31 38.63
N PRO A 110 -42.06 -54.28 38.56
CA PRO A 110 -41.85 -55.52 37.84
C PRO A 110 -41.57 -55.25 36.35
N THR A 111 -40.69 -56.05 35.75
CA THR A 111 -40.38 -55.99 34.31
C THR A 111 -40.41 -57.38 33.70
N ARG A 112 -40.84 -57.47 32.45
CA ARG A 112 -40.73 -58.72 31.69
C ARG A 112 -39.29 -58.88 31.20
N LEU A 113 -38.59 -59.91 31.69
CA LEU A 113 -37.24 -60.28 31.25
C LEU A 113 -37.26 -61.64 30.54
N GLY A 114 -36.85 -61.67 29.27
CA GLY A 114 -36.53 -62.92 28.57
C GLY A 114 -35.18 -63.50 29.00
N ASN A 115 -34.93 -64.78 28.70
CA ASN A 115 -33.69 -65.47 29.09
C ASN A 115 -32.43 -64.77 28.56
N TYR A 116 -32.48 -64.24 27.34
CA TYR A 116 -31.38 -63.46 26.76
C TYR A 116 -31.12 -62.14 27.50
N GLN A 117 -32.18 -61.41 27.90
CA GLN A 117 -32.04 -60.16 28.66
C GLN A 117 -31.49 -60.41 30.06
N ARG A 118 -31.89 -61.50 30.72
CA ARG A 118 -31.31 -61.92 32.00
C ARG A 118 -29.82 -62.19 31.85
N HIS A 119 -29.43 -62.96 30.83
CA HIS A 119 -28.03 -63.26 30.55
C HIS A 119 -27.21 -61.98 30.33
N LEU A 120 -27.67 -61.05 29.48
CA LEU A 120 -26.98 -59.78 29.24
C LEU A 120 -26.85 -58.92 30.51
N LEU A 121 -27.88 -58.86 31.35
CA LEU A 121 -27.84 -58.11 32.59
C LEU A 121 -26.91 -58.74 33.65
N THR A 122 -26.70 -60.06 33.60
CA THR A 122 -25.73 -60.73 34.47
C THR A 122 -24.29 -60.61 34.00
N THR A 123 -24.06 -60.45 32.69
CA THR A 123 -22.71 -60.40 32.10
C THR A 123 -22.20 -58.99 31.79
N SER A 124 -23.07 -57.98 31.86
CA SER A 124 -22.75 -56.58 31.51
C SER A 124 -23.08 -55.62 32.65
N ARG A 125 -22.33 -54.52 32.79
CA ARG A 125 -22.59 -53.50 33.82
C ARG A 125 -23.64 -52.50 33.32
N VAL A 126 -24.67 -52.22 34.12
CA VAL A 126 -25.67 -51.18 33.78
C VAL A 126 -25.11 -49.78 34.05
N GLN A 127 -25.05 -48.92 33.03
CA GLN A 127 -24.57 -47.53 33.16
C GLN A 127 -25.70 -46.53 33.45
N GLY A 128 -26.94 -46.89 33.13
CA GLY A 128 -28.12 -46.04 33.26
C GLY A 128 -29.17 -46.44 32.24
N GLY A 129 -30.18 -45.60 32.06
CA GLY A 129 -31.20 -45.83 31.05
C GLY A 129 -32.18 -44.68 30.86
N ARG A 130 -32.82 -44.71 29.69
CA ARG A 130 -33.86 -43.76 29.30
C ARG A 130 -35.24 -44.35 29.62
N VAL A 131 -35.99 -43.69 30.49
CA VAL A 131 -37.37 -44.06 30.81
C VAL A 131 -38.30 -43.34 29.85
N THR A 132 -39.17 -44.09 29.17
CA THR A 132 -40.04 -43.59 28.11
C THR A 132 -41.44 -44.16 28.26
N GLN A 133 -42.46 -43.36 27.95
CA GLN A 133 -43.83 -43.83 27.77
C GLN A 133 -44.12 -43.99 26.28
N ALA A 134 -44.53 -45.17 25.84
CA ALA A 134 -44.99 -45.42 24.49
C ALA A 134 -46.35 -44.76 24.22
N ARG A 135 -46.72 -44.61 22.93
CA ARG A 135 -48.01 -44.04 22.51
C ARG A 135 -49.23 -44.85 22.98
N ASN A 136 -49.06 -46.14 23.22
CA ASN A 136 -50.09 -47.04 23.74
C ASN A 136 -50.21 -46.99 25.28
N GLY A 137 -49.47 -46.11 25.96
CA GLY A 137 -49.49 -45.95 27.42
C GLY A 137 -48.45 -46.79 28.17
N ASP A 138 -47.80 -47.76 27.51
CA ASP A 138 -46.83 -48.65 28.14
C ASP A 138 -45.55 -47.92 28.55
N TRP A 139 -45.02 -48.27 29.72
CA TRP A 139 -43.74 -47.77 30.20
C TRP A 139 -42.61 -48.74 29.88
N TYR A 140 -41.48 -48.21 29.43
CA TYR A 140 -40.27 -49.02 29.24
C TYR A 140 -39.01 -48.22 29.57
N VAL A 141 -37.96 -48.94 29.94
CA VAL A 141 -36.63 -48.38 30.12
C VAL A 141 -35.67 -48.95 29.08
N ASN A 142 -35.02 -48.06 28.34
CA ASN A 142 -33.92 -48.39 27.45
C ASN A 142 -32.61 -48.30 28.24
N VAL A 143 -32.15 -49.45 28.70
CA VAL A 143 -30.96 -49.64 29.52
C VAL A 143 -29.71 -49.62 28.66
N GLN A 144 -28.71 -48.86 29.09
CA GLN A 144 -27.37 -48.86 28.51
C GLN A 144 -26.48 -49.83 29.30
N LEU A 145 -25.95 -50.82 28.59
CA LEU A 145 -25.06 -51.84 29.14
C LEU A 145 -23.62 -51.57 28.69
N ASP A 146 -22.68 -51.69 29.62
CA ASP A 146 -21.25 -51.73 29.37
C ASP A 146 -20.92 -53.14 28.87
N THR A 147 -20.66 -53.28 27.57
CA THR A 147 -20.30 -54.57 27.01
C THR A 147 -18.81 -54.78 27.26
N PRO A 148 -18.36 -55.86 27.92
CA PRO A 148 -16.94 -56.15 28.02
C PRO A 148 -16.44 -56.55 26.63
N THR A 149 -15.85 -55.61 25.91
CA THR A 149 -15.24 -55.88 24.61
C THR A 149 -14.02 -56.77 24.82
N GLN A 150 -14.00 -57.91 24.13
CA GLN A 150 -12.79 -58.70 23.93
C GLN A 150 -11.63 -57.77 23.53
N THR A 151 -10.49 -58.02 24.17
CA THR A 151 -9.18 -57.41 23.94
C THR A 151 -8.83 -57.37 22.45
N ILE A 152 -9.11 -56.22 21.83
CA ILE A 152 -8.42 -55.73 20.64
C ILE A 152 -7.63 -54.52 21.15
N PRO A 153 -6.31 -54.41 20.86
CA PRO A 153 -5.46 -53.37 21.43
C PRO A 153 -6.05 -51.99 21.16
N THR A 154 -6.40 -51.31 22.25
CA THR A 154 -7.02 -49.99 22.27
C THR A 154 -6.08 -48.95 21.66
N LYS A 155 -6.47 -48.36 20.54
CA LYS A 155 -6.16 -46.95 20.28
C LYS A 155 -6.69 -46.14 21.48
N PRO A 156 -5.92 -45.18 22.02
CA PRO A 156 -6.30 -44.43 23.20
C PRO A 156 -7.67 -43.77 23.00
N LYS A 157 -8.50 -43.83 24.04
CA LYS A 157 -9.80 -43.14 24.13
C LYS A 157 -9.54 -41.65 23.85
N ARG A 158 -9.92 -41.18 22.66
CA ARG A 158 -9.69 -39.80 22.23
C ARG A 158 -10.50 -38.84 23.11
N ASP A 159 -9.83 -37.84 23.64
CA ASP A 159 -10.44 -36.75 24.40
C ASP A 159 -11.24 -35.87 23.41
N PRO A 160 -12.57 -35.77 23.53
CA PRO A 160 -13.40 -34.98 22.60
C PRO A 160 -13.08 -33.49 22.67
N LEU A 161 -12.52 -32.99 23.77
CA LEU A 161 -12.02 -31.61 23.84
C LEU A 161 -10.74 -31.46 23.01
N ALA A 162 -9.86 -32.47 22.99
CA ALA A 162 -8.65 -32.47 22.18
C ALA A 162 -8.95 -32.49 20.68
N GLU A 163 -9.89 -33.34 20.23
CA GLU A 163 -10.33 -33.34 18.83
C GLU A 163 -10.98 -31.99 18.45
N ARG A 164 -11.71 -31.37 19.38
CA ARG A 164 -12.29 -30.05 19.15
C ARG A 164 -11.24 -28.96 19.05
N ILE A 165 -10.20 -28.96 19.90
CA ILE A 165 -9.09 -28.01 19.82
C ILE A 165 -8.31 -28.20 18.52
N ASP A 166 -8.00 -29.45 18.13
CA ASP A 166 -7.32 -29.75 16.86
C ASP A 166 -8.14 -29.22 15.66
N GLN A 167 -9.47 -29.41 15.68
CA GLN A 167 -10.35 -28.88 14.65
C GLN A 167 -10.37 -27.34 14.65
N MET A 168 -10.40 -26.71 15.82
CA MET A 168 -10.37 -25.25 15.95
C MET A 168 -9.04 -24.66 15.49
N GLU A 169 -7.92 -25.37 15.69
CA GLU A 169 -6.61 -24.97 15.18
C GLU A 169 -6.59 -25.01 13.65
N ARG A 170 -7.16 -26.06 13.04
CA ARG A 170 -7.30 -26.19 11.58
C ARG A 170 -8.21 -25.12 10.96
N GLU A 171 -9.31 -24.79 11.65
CA GLU A 171 -10.18 -23.67 11.29
C GLU A 171 -9.52 -22.31 11.61
N GLY A 172 -8.44 -22.32 12.41
CA GLY A 172 -7.73 -21.20 13.03
C GLY A 172 -8.62 -20.22 13.78
N LYS A 173 -9.46 -20.79 14.65
CA LYS A 173 -10.21 -20.10 15.71
C LYS A 173 -9.31 -19.88 16.92
N TYR A 174 -8.24 -19.12 16.74
CA TYR A 174 -7.17 -18.99 17.74
C TYR A 174 -7.64 -18.29 19.02
N ASP A 175 -8.52 -17.29 18.93
CA ASP A 175 -9.13 -16.65 20.11
C ASP A 175 -9.85 -17.66 21.02
N ASP A 176 -10.58 -18.60 20.39
CA ASP A 176 -11.30 -19.63 21.11
C ASP A 176 -10.33 -20.61 21.78
N ILE A 177 -9.21 -20.94 21.13
CA ILE A 177 -8.16 -21.80 21.69
C ILE A 177 -7.48 -21.10 22.87
N VAL A 178 -7.11 -19.83 22.73
CA VAL A 178 -6.55 -19.02 23.82
C VAL A 178 -7.51 -19.04 25.01
N ARG A 179 -8.79 -18.75 24.79
CA ARG A 179 -9.81 -18.76 25.85
C ARG A 179 -9.97 -20.12 26.52
N LEU A 180 -9.92 -21.22 25.75
CA LEU A 180 -10.07 -22.57 26.28
C LEU A 180 -8.86 -23.05 27.08
N LEU A 181 -7.64 -22.74 26.61
CA LEU A 181 -6.40 -23.27 27.19
C LEU A 181 -5.80 -22.36 28.26
N ARG A 182 -6.17 -21.08 28.30
CA ARG A 182 -5.69 -20.11 29.29
C ARG A 182 -5.97 -20.61 30.71
N ARG A 183 -4.92 -20.55 31.55
CA ARG A 183 -4.92 -20.98 32.97
C ARG A 183 -5.15 -22.47 33.22
N ARG A 184 -4.95 -23.33 32.22
CA ARG A 184 -4.95 -24.79 32.40
C ARG A 184 -3.54 -25.33 32.48
N MET A 185 -3.38 -26.50 33.10
CA MET A 185 -2.18 -27.29 32.94
C MET A 185 -2.22 -27.94 31.55
N LEU A 186 -1.19 -27.68 30.76
CA LEU A 186 -1.09 -28.11 29.36
C LEU A 186 0.04 -29.13 29.23
N ASP A 187 -0.17 -30.16 28.42
CA ASP A 187 0.94 -30.97 27.93
C ASP A 187 1.66 -30.27 26.77
N SER A 188 2.78 -30.84 26.32
CA SER A 188 3.64 -30.26 25.28
C SER A 188 2.88 -29.85 24.01
N LYS A 189 1.96 -30.70 23.52
CA LYS A 189 1.14 -30.39 22.33
C LYS A 189 0.21 -29.20 22.58
N ARG A 190 -0.56 -29.21 23.69
CA ARG A 190 -1.49 -28.10 24.00
C ARG A 190 -0.72 -26.81 24.33
N THR A 191 0.46 -26.90 24.91
CA THR A 191 1.35 -25.75 25.12
C THR A 191 1.77 -25.14 23.78
N GLY A 192 2.16 -25.97 22.81
CA GLY A 192 2.44 -25.53 21.44
C GLY A 192 1.23 -24.87 20.76
N GLN A 193 0.05 -25.50 20.84
CA GLN A 193 -1.20 -24.94 20.29
C GLN A 193 -1.57 -23.60 20.94
N PHE A 194 -1.46 -23.52 22.26
CA PHE A 194 -1.72 -22.29 23.01
C PHE A 194 -0.74 -21.19 22.61
N ALA A 195 0.56 -21.48 22.54
CA ALA A 195 1.58 -20.53 22.14
C ALA A 195 1.40 -20.01 20.71
N LEU A 196 1.12 -20.89 19.74
CA LEU A 196 0.81 -20.47 18.36
C LEU A 196 -0.44 -19.59 18.32
N SER A 197 -1.47 -19.94 19.09
CA SER A 197 -2.69 -19.13 19.16
C SER A 197 -2.45 -17.75 19.78
N LEU A 198 -1.54 -17.64 20.75
CA LEU A 198 -1.11 -16.34 21.29
C LEU A 198 -0.37 -15.50 20.24
N LEU A 199 0.50 -16.09 19.42
CA LEU A 199 1.16 -15.37 18.32
C LEU A 199 0.13 -14.84 17.31
N GLU A 200 -0.81 -15.68 16.90
CA GLU A 200 -1.84 -15.33 15.91
C GLU A 200 -2.83 -14.28 16.42
N THR A 201 -3.02 -14.18 17.74
CA THR A 201 -3.89 -13.18 18.40
C THR A 201 -3.12 -11.94 18.85
N GLY A 202 -1.82 -11.84 18.55
CA GLY A 202 -0.98 -10.66 18.82
C GLY A 202 -0.41 -10.57 20.24
N GLU A 203 -0.58 -11.60 21.09
CA GLU A 203 0.00 -11.69 22.43
C GLU A 203 1.45 -12.23 22.37
N THR A 204 2.31 -11.59 21.57
CA THR A 204 3.66 -12.08 21.20
C THR A 204 4.58 -12.34 22.38
N ASP A 205 4.62 -11.45 23.39
CA ASP A 205 5.50 -11.62 24.55
C ASP A 205 5.05 -12.80 25.43
N ALA A 206 3.74 -12.98 25.59
CA ALA A 206 3.19 -14.13 26.32
C ALA A 206 3.48 -15.44 25.57
N ALA A 207 3.38 -15.42 24.24
CA ALA A 207 3.75 -16.55 23.40
C ALA A 207 5.22 -16.91 23.53
N GLU A 208 6.12 -15.92 23.47
CA GLU A 208 7.56 -16.14 23.59
C GLU A 208 7.95 -16.76 24.93
N ILE A 209 7.44 -16.23 26.04
CA ILE A 209 7.69 -16.80 27.38
C ILE A 209 7.20 -18.24 27.44
N CYS A 210 6.04 -18.53 26.85
CA CYS A 210 5.48 -19.87 26.77
C CYS A 210 6.40 -20.82 25.97
N LEU A 211 6.83 -20.40 24.79
CA LEU A 211 7.66 -21.18 23.87
C LEU A 211 9.06 -21.45 24.44
N LEU A 212 9.72 -20.45 25.03
CA LEU A 212 11.04 -20.61 25.62
C LEU A 212 11.04 -21.58 26.80
N ARG A 213 9.98 -21.56 27.63
CA ARG A 213 9.82 -22.53 28.71
C ARG A 213 9.59 -23.94 28.17
N ALA A 214 8.68 -24.09 27.21
CA ALA A 214 8.32 -25.39 26.65
C ALA A 214 9.45 -26.01 25.81
N ALA A 215 10.35 -25.20 25.25
CA ALA A 215 11.52 -25.67 24.53
C ALA A 215 12.55 -26.38 25.42
N GLY A 216 12.49 -26.18 26.74
CA GLY A 216 13.31 -26.90 27.72
C GLY A 216 12.79 -28.30 28.07
N ASP A 217 11.61 -28.68 27.59
CA ASP A 217 11.07 -30.02 27.83
C ASP A 217 11.91 -31.10 27.13
N PRO A 218 11.99 -32.35 27.65
CA PRO A 218 12.81 -33.41 27.06
C PRO A 218 12.39 -33.83 25.65
N ALA A 219 11.13 -33.60 25.30
CA ALA A 219 10.53 -33.91 24.01
C ALA A 219 9.48 -32.84 23.65
N PRO A 220 9.93 -31.65 23.20
CA PRO A 220 9.03 -30.57 22.82
C PRO A 220 8.25 -30.95 21.55
N ASP A 221 6.95 -30.65 21.52
CA ASP A 221 6.11 -30.81 20.33
C ASP A 221 6.62 -29.92 19.19
N ALA A 222 6.50 -30.39 17.96
CA ALA A 222 6.96 -29.66 16.78
C ALA A 222 6.36 -28.25 16.65
N ARG A 223 5.15 -28.01 17.18
CA ARG A 223 4.52 -26.67 17.24
C ARG A 223 5.31 -25.66 18.06
N ILE A 224 6.03 -26.10 19.09
CA ILE A 224 6.89 -25.23 19.89
C ILE A 224 8.03 -24.71 19.03
N HIS A 225 8.65 -25.59 18.24
CA HIS A 225 9.70 -25.21 17.31
C HIS A 225 9.19 -24.34 16.15
N LEU A 226 7.97 -24.58 15.68
CA LEU A 226 7.29 -23.71 14.74
C LEU A 226 7.06 -22.31 15.31
N GLY A 227 6.55 -22.20 16.54
CA GLY A 227 6.37 -20.91 17.21
C GLY A 227 7.70 -20.16 17.38
N LEU A 228 8.77 -20.87 17.75
CA LEU A 228 10.12 -20.29 17.82
C LEU A 228 10.66 -19.87 16.45
N SER A 229 10.36 -20.60 15.37
CA SER A 229 10.78 -20.19 14.03
C SER A 229 10.06 -18.92 13.58
N LEU A 230 8.77 -18.78 13.89
CA LEU A 230 7.99 -17.57 13.63
C LEU A 230 8.50 -16.36 14.46
N LEU A 231 8.84 -16.57 15.73
CA LEU A 231 9.45 -15.53 16.56
C LEU A 231 10.86 -15.15 16.11
N ALA A 232 11.66 -16.12 15.69
CA ALA A 232 13.01 -15.87 15.17
C ALA A 232 12.97 -14.96 13.94
N ALA A 233 11.94 -15.09 13.09
CA ALA A 233 11.71 -14.18 11.98
C ALA A 233 11.54 -12.71 12.42
N MET A 234 11.01 -12.49 13.63
CA MET A 234 10.80 -11.15 14.18
C MET A 234 12.00 -10.63 14.99
N ARG A 235 12.83 -11.50 15.57
CA ARG A 235 13.81 -11.12 16.62
C ARG A 235 15.24 -11.61 16.44
N SER A 236 15.46 -12.68 15.68
CA SER A 236 16.72 -13.42 15.72
C SER A 236 17.32 -13.74 14.34
N GLY A 237 16.65 -13.33 13.27
CA GLY A 237 17.14 -13.46 11.90
C GLY A 237 16.83 -14.80 11.23
N PRO A 238 17.18 -14.91 9.94
CA PRO A 238 16.79 -16.04 9.09
C PRO A 238 17.49 -17.35 9.44
N GLU A 239 18.73 -17.33 9.96
CA GLU A 239 19.47 -18.53 10.38
C GLU A 239 18.81 -19.21 11.59
N ALA A 240 18.41 -18.41 12.58
CA ALA A 240 17.69 -18.89 13.76
C ALA A 240 16.32 -19.47 13.35
N ARG A 241 15.61 -18.78 12.45
CA ARG A 241 14.36 -19.26 11.86
C ARG A 241 14.53 -20.63 11.19
N LEU A 242 15.53 -20.77 10.32
CA LEU A 242 15.81 -22.03 9.62
C LEU A 242 16.13 -23.15 10.62
N THR A 243 16.98 -22.87 11.62
CA THR A 243 17.37 -23.82 12.65
C THR A 243 16.16 -24.34 13.44
N HIS A 244 15.29 -23.43 13.90
CA HIS A 244 14.08 -23.82 14.63
C HIS A 244 13.11 -24.60 13.76
N ALA A 245 12.91 -24.19 12.50
CA ALA A 245 12.02 -24.91 11.59
C ALA A 245 12.53 -26.33 11.30
N GLN A 246 13.85 -26.52 11.10
CA GLN A 246 14.46 -27.84 10.93
C GLN A 246 14.33 -28.71 12.19
N ARG A 247 14.52 -28.15 13.40
CA ARG A 247 14.27 -28.87 14.65
C ARG A 247 12.82 -29.33 14.76
N GLY A 248 11.86 -28.48 14.35
CA GLY A 248 10.45 -28.84 14.28
C GLY A 248 10.17 -30.00 13.32
N LEU A 249 10.81 -30.01 12.14
CA LEU A 249 10.67 -31.11 11.18
C LEU A 249 11.21 -32.44 11.72
N ASN A 250 12.28 -32.39 12.51
CA ASN A 250 12.86 -33.56 13.17
C ASN A 250 12.05 -34.05 14.38
N ALA A 251 11.15 -33.23 14.92
CA ALA A 251 10.30 -33.53 16.09
C ALA A 251 9.02 -34.30 15.74
N GLN A 252 8.99 -35.02 14.61
CA GLN A 252 7.86 -35.84 14.13
C GLN A 252 6.51 -35.07 14.09
N PRO A 253 6.43 -33.96 13.34
CA PRO A 253 5.21 -33.15 13.26
C PRO A 253 4.04 -33.91 12.62
N ASP A 254 2.81 -33.53 12.98
CA ASP A 254 1.64 -33.86 12.16
C ASP A 254 1.68 -33.13 10.80
N GLU A 255 0.85 -33.57 9.85
CA GLU A 255 0.87 -33.07 8.46
C GLU A 255 0.73 -31.54 8.38
N VAL A 256 -0.22 -30.96 9.12
CA VAL A 256 -0.48 -29.51 9.12
C VAL A 256 0.72 -28.73 9.64
N THR A 257 1.29 -29.19 10.77
CA THR A 257 2.47 -28.58 11.37
C THR A 257 3.69 -28.73 10.45
N ARG A 258 3.84 -29.88 9.79
CA ARG A 258 4.92 -30.15 8.84
C ARG A 258 4.88 -29.18 7.66
N TRP A 259 3.71 -28.98 7.04
CA TRP A 259 3.57 -28.05 5.92
C TRP A 259 3.95 -26.62 6.32
N TRP A 260 3.54 -26.17 7.52
CA TRP A 260 3.86 -24.83 8.00
C TRP A 260 5.35 -24.68 8.34
N LEU A 261 5.98 -25.71 8.89
CA LEU A 261 7.43 -25.74 9.10
C LEU A 261 8.19 -25.64 7.78
N ILE A 262 7.75 -26.35 6.72
CA ILE A 262 8.38 -26.25 5.39
C ILE A 262 8.20 -24.83 4.82
N CYS A 263 7.03 -24.21 5.00
CA CYS A 263 6.81 -22.80 4.62
C CYS A 263 7.73 -21.84 5.38
N SER A 264 7.98 -22.09 6.67
CA SER A 264 8.94 -21.30 7.44
C SER A 264 10.38 -21.54 6.97
N CYS A 265 10.75 -22.77 6.60
CA CYS A 265 12.05 -23.09 6.01
C CYS A 265 12.25 -22.38 4.66
N SER A 266 11.27 -22.44 3.76
CA SER A 266 11.37 -21.82 2.43
C SER A 266 11.57 -20.31 2.54
N ARG A 267 10.86 -19.64 3.46
CA ARG A 267 11.07 -18.21 3.72
C ARG A 267 12.48 -17.90 4.23
N ALA A 268 12.98 -18.69 5.17
CA ALA A 268 14.35 -18.52 5.68
C ALA A 268 15.40 -18.74 4.58
N LEU A 269 15.18 -19.73 3.70
CA LEU A 269 16.07 -19.99 2.57
C LEU A 269 16.10 -18.84 1.57
N VAL A 270 14.95 -18.22 1.26
CA VAL A 270 14.90 -16.99 0.45
C VAL A 270 15.69 -15.87 1.11
N GLU A 271 15.49 -15.63 2.41
CA GLU A 271 16.20 -14.60 3.18
C GLU A 271 17.72 -14.86 3.25
N LEU A 272 18.15 -16.12 3.11
CA LEU A 272 19.56 -16.54 3.03
C LEU A 272 20.12 -16.62 1.59
N GLY A 273 19.35 -16.18 0.58
CA GLY A 273 19.78 -16.16 -0.81
C GLY A 273 19.71 -17.52 -1.54
N ASN A 274 18.98 -18.50 -1.00
CA ASN A 274 18.80 -19.82 -1.60
C ASN A 274 17.35 -20.04 -2.07
N ALA A 275 16.88 -19.16 -2.95
CA ALA A 275 15.55 -19.22 -3.56
C ALA A 275 15.28 -20.52 -4.36
N PRO A 276 16.24 -21.12 -5.09
CA PRO A 276 15.99 -22.37 -5.81
C PRO A 276 15.61 -23.53 -4.88
N GLU A 277 16.23 -23.64 -3.71
CA GLU A 277 15.85 -24.67 -2.74
C GLU A 277 14.48 -24.41 -2.13
N ALA A 278 14.19 -23.15 -1.81
CA ALA A 278 12.88 -22.74 -1.35
C ALA A 278 11.78 -23.10 -2.36
N GLN A 279 12.05 -22.94 -3.66
CA GLN A 279 11.12 -23.29 -4.73
C GLN A 279 10.84 -24.79 -4.78
N ARG A 280 11.88 -25.62 -4.69
CA ARG A 280 11.71 -27.09 -4.64
C ARG A 280 10.82 -27.52 -3.48
N LEU A 281 11.04 -26.95 -2.30
CA LEU A 281 10.23 -27.23 -1.11
C LEU A 281 8.78 -26.75 -1.25
N MET A 282 8.55 -25.59 -1.86
CA MET A 282 7.18 -25.06 -2.06
C MET A 282 6.39 -25.84 -3.10
N THR A 283 7.01 -26.27 -4.19
CA THR A 283 6.36 -27.17 -5.17
C THR A 283 5.91 -28.46 -4.49
N LEU A 284 6.78 -29.10 -3.72
CA LEU A 284 6.46 -30.35 -3.01
C LEU A 284 5.30 -30.16 -2.01
N VAL A 285 5.33 -29.09 -1.22
CA VAL A 285 4.25 -28.81 -0.25
C VAL A 285 2.91 -28.52 -0.95
N LEU A 286 2.91 -27.76 -2.04
CA LEU A 286 1.66 -27.43 -2.75
C LEU A 286 1.02 -28.65 -3.43
N ASP A 287 1.84 -29.63 -3.85
CA ASP A 287 1.39 -30.91 -4.39
C ASP A 287 0.85 -31.85 -3.30
N GLU A 288 1.43 -31.80 -2.10
CA GLU A 288 1.01 -32.64 -0.97
C GLU A 288 -0.27 -32.15 -0.28
N ILE A 289 -0.52 -30.84 -0.22
CA ILE A 289 -1.68 -30.28 0.49
C ILE A 289 -2.97 -30.62 -0.27
N PRO A 290 -3.93 -31.35 0.35
CA PRO A 290 -5.21 -31.64 -0.27
C PRO A 290 -6.00 -30.38 -0.61
N VAL A 291 -6.77 -30.39 -1.70
CA VAL A 291 -7.62 -29.26 -2.12
C VAL A 291 -8.65 -28.89 -1.04
N SER A 292 -9.04 -29.84 -0.17
CA SER A 292 -9.95 -29.58 0.96
C SER A 292 -9.30 -28.81 2.12
N GLU A 293 -7.97 -28.80 2.23
CA GLU A 293 -7.22 -28.10 3.29
C GLU A 293 -6.95 -26.63 2.89
N LEU A 294 -8.02 -25.86 2.74
CA LEU A 294 -8.00 -24.50 2.19
C LEU A 294 -7.03 -23.55 2.92
N ARG A 295 -6.97 -23.61 4.26
CA ARG A 295 -6.14 -22.70 5.07
C ARG A 295 -4.65 -22.98 4.88
N SER A 296 -4.25 -24.25 4.96
CA SER A 296 -2.86 -24.66 4.73
C SER A 296 -2.42 -24.34 3.30
N ARG A 297 -3.33 -24.54 2.32
CA ARG A 297 -3.05 -24.21 0.91
C ARG A 297 -2.89 -22.70 0.70
N ALA A 298 -3.77 -21.87 1.27
CA ALA A 298 -3.68 -20.42 1.19
C ALA A 298 -2.35 -19.90 1.75
N ARG A 299 -1.95 -20.42 2.92
CA ARG A 299 -0.69 -20.07 3.55
C ARG A 299 0.51 -20.53 2.72
N ALA A 300 0.51 -21.76 2.21
CA ALA A 300 1.58 -22.24 1.33
C ALA A 300 1.72 -21.40 0.06
N LEU A 301 0.61 -20.98 -0.56
CA LEU A 301 0.62 -20.08 -1.72
C LEU A 301 1.16 -18.69 -1.37
N TYR A 302 0.84 -18.16 -0.19
CA TYR A 302 1.41 -16.90 0.32
C TYR A 302 2.95 -16.98 0.49
N PHE A 303 3.50 -18.14 0.86
CA PHE A 303 4.96 -18.31 0.90
C PHE A 303 5.53 -18.56 -0.50
N ALA A 304 4.84 -19.33 -1.34
CA ALA A 304 5.26 -19.61 -2.71
C ALA A 304 5.37 -18.34 -3.57
N GLN A 305 4.44 -17.39 -3.44
CA GLN A 305 4.54 -16.12 -4.17
C GLN A 305 5.80 -15.34 -3.77
N ASN A 306 6.20 -15.36 -2.49
CA ASN A 306 7.43 -14.72 -2.04
C ASN A 306 8.68 -15.39 -2.62
N VAL A 307 8.66 -16.72 -2.77
CA VAL A 307 9.75 -17.45 -3.44
C VAL A 307 9.82 -17.08 -4.91
N SER A 308 8.69 -17.07 -5.61
CA SER A 308 8.62 -16.64 -7.01
C SER A 308 9.14 -15.20 -7.19
N ALA A 309 8.79 -14.30 -6.28
CA ALA A 309 9.31 -12.92 -6.26
C ALA A 309 10.84 -12.88 -6.16
N SER A 310 11.45 -13.69 -5.30
CA SER A 310 12.91 -13.74 -5.14
C SER A 310 13.67 -14.37 -6.31
N MET A 311 12.95 -15.00 -7.25
CA MET A 311 13.51 -15.56 -8.48
C MET A 311 13.09 -14.78 -9.72
N ASP A 312 12.48 -13.61 -9.56
CA ASP A 312 11.95 -12.78 -10.64
C ASP A 312 10.90 -13.50 -11.52
N ASP A 313 10.22 -14.52 -10.98
CA ASP A 313 9.09 -15.22 -11.64
C ASP A 313 7.77 -14.53 -11.30
N PHE A 314 7.57 -13.34 -11.87
CA PHE A 314 6.42 -12.47 -11.58
C PHE A 314 5.08 -13.09 -12.02
N GLU A 315 5.06 -13.89 -13.08
CA GLU A 315 3.84 -14.57 -13.53
C GLU A 315 3.35 -15.57 -12.48
N SER A 316 4.25 -16.41 -11.96
CA SER A 316 3.90 -17.32 -10.87
C SER A 316 3.56 -16.56 -9.59
N GLN A 317 4.26 -15.46 -9.28
CA GLN A 317 3.98 -14.62 -8.12
C GLN A 317 2.52 -14.12 -8.15
N ASP A 318 2.07 -13.46 -9.23
CA ASP A 318 0.70 -12.94 -9.34
C ASP A 318 -0.33 -14.08 -9.25
N ARG A 319 -0.08 -15.20 -9.94
CA ARG A 319 -0.96 -16.38 -9.88
C ARG A 319 -1.11 -16.93 -8.46
N TYR A 320 0.00 -17.14 -7.75
CA TYR A 320 -0.02 -17.66 -6.38
C TYR A 320 -0.65 -16.65 -5.41
N ALA A 321 -0.35 -15.36 -5.55
CA ALA A 321 -0.90 -14.30 -4.71
C ALA A 321 -2.42 -14.21 -4.87
N ARG A 322 -2.95 -14.22 -6.10
CA ARG A 322 -4.40 -14.16 -6.35
C ARG A 322 -5.14 -15.37 -5.81
N GLU A 323 -4.61 -16.57 -6.01
CA GLU A 323 -5.25 -17.77 -5.48
C GLU A 323 -5.19 -17.79 -3.94
N ALA A 324 -4.08 -17.38 -3.33
CA ALA A 324 -4.00 -17.22 -1.88
C ALA A 324 -5.04 -16.23 -1.35
N LEU A 325 -5.18 -15.05 -1.97
CA LEU A 325 -6.17 -14.04 -1.60
C LEU A 325 -7.60 -14.57 -1.72
N ARG A 326 -7.92 -15.25 -2.82
CA ARG A 326 -9.23 -15.88 -3.02
C ARG A 326 -9.54 -16.87 -1.90
N LEU A 327 -8.58 -17.72 -1.53
CA LEU A 327 -8.75 -18.68 -0.44
C LEU A 327 -8.90 -18.00 0.92
N PHE A 328 -8.12 -16.96 1.22
CA PHE A 328 -8.29 -16.19 2.45
C PHE A 328 -9.66 -15.50 2.53
N ASP A 329 -10.17 -14.97 1.41
CA ASP A 329 -11.50 -14.35 1.38
C ASP A 329 -12.62 -15.38 1.61
N LEU A 330 -12.50 -16.59 1.05
CA LEU A 330 -13.42 -17.70 1.34
C LEU A 330 -13.40 -18.12 2.81
N LEU A 331 -12.25 -17.97 3.48
CA LEU A 331 -12.07 -18.31 4.89
C LEU A 331 -12.48 -17.18 5.85
N GLY A 332 -12.95 -16.03 5.35
CA GLY A 332 -13.47 -14.94 6.17
C GLY A 332 -12.48 -13.79 6.45
N GLY A 333 -11.37 -13.71 5.70
CA GLY A 333 -10.40 -12.61 5.80
C GLY A 333 -9.40 -12.79 6.93
N HIS A 334 -8.15 -13.06 6.56
CA HIS A 334 -7.04 -13.32 7.49
C HIS A 334 -6.06 -12.16 7.54
N SER A 335 -5.28 -12.07 8.61
CA SER A 335 -4.25 -11.04 8.75
C SER A 335 -3.23 -11.10 7.61
N GLU A 336 -2.83 -12.31 7.17
CA GLU A 336 -1.93 -12.50 6.03
C GLU A 336 -2.53 -12.00 4.71
N SER A 337 -3.85 -12.00 4.59
CA SER A 337 -4.58 -11.49 3.43
C SER A 337 -4.42 -9.97 3.28
N LEU A 338 -4.24 -9.23 4.39
CA LEU A 338 -3.99 -7.79 4.34
C LEU A 338 -2.57 -7.51 3.87
N SER A 339 -1.57 -8.21 4.43
CA SER A 339 -0.18 -8.07 4.02
C SER A 339 0.00 -8.41 2.55
N LEU A 340 -0.58 -9.53 2.09
CA LEU A 340 -0.49 -9.94 0.69
C LEU A 340 -1.14 -8.94 -0.27
N ARG A 341 -2.22 -8.25 0.13
CA ARG A 341 -2.83 -7.17 -0.67
C ARG A 341 -1.94 -5.94 -0.76
N LEU A 342 -1.21 -5.60 0.29
CA LEU A 342 -0.25 -4.49 0.23
C LEU A 342 0.89 -4.82 -0.74
N ASP A 343 1.47 -6.01 -0.62
CA ASP A 343 2.57 -6.46 -1.49
C ASP A 343 2.13 -6.54 -2.96
N LEU A 344 0.99 -7.19 -3.22
CA LEU A 344 0.44 -7.33 -4.57
C LEU A 344 -0.03 -5.98 -5.12
N GLY A 345 -0.70 -5.15 -4.30
CA GLY A 345 -1.13 -3.82 -4.70
C GLY A 345 0.05 -2.94 -5.10
N TYR A 346 1.13 -2.95 -4.31
CA TYR A 346 2.37 -2.26 -4.65
C TYR A 346 2.92 -2.75 -5.98
N ARG A 347 3.04 -4.06 -6.16
CA ARG A 347 3.57 -4.65 -7.41
C ARG A 347 2.73 -4.29 -8.63
N LEU A 348 1.41 -4.42 -8.55
CA LEU A 348 0.49 -4.12 -9.64
C LEU A 348 0.61 -2.68 -10.12
N PHE A 349 0.95 -1.75 -9.24
CA PHE A 349 1.21 -0.37 -9.62
C PHE A 349 2.38 -0.27 -10.61
N PHE A 350 3.50 -0.92 -10.30
CA PHE A 350 4.69 -0.90 -11.17
C PHE A 350 4.49 -1.73 -12.45
N GLU A 351 3.59 -2.71 -12.45
CA GLU A 351 3.17 -3.42 -13.67
C GLU A 351 2.23 -2.60 -14.58
N GLY A 352 1.86 -1.38 -14.18
CA GLY A 352 1.01 -0.50 -14.97
C GLY A 352 -0.49 -0.75 -14.77
N ARG A 353 -0.89 -1.33 -13.63
CA ARG A 353 -2.29 -1.56 -13.24
C ARG A 353 -2.67 -0.72 -12.00
N PRO A 354 -2.58 0.62 -12.08
CA PRO A 354 -2.74 1.49 -10.91
C PRO A 354 -4.13 1.43 -10.29
N ASP A 355 -5.19 1.25 -11.08
CA ASP A 355 -6.57 1.20 -10.56
C ASP A 355 -6.77 -0.01 -9.64
N GLU A 356 -6.24 -1.18 -10.04
CA GLU A 356 -6.27 -2.39 -9.21
C GLU A 356 -5.40 -2.24 -7.97
N ALA A 357 -4.21 -1.63 -8.12
CA ALA A 357 -3.31 -1.34 -7.00
C ALA A 357 -4.00 -0.48 -5.94
N PHE A 358 -4.58 0.65 -6.34
CA PHE A 358 -5.32 1.54 -5.44
C PHE A 358 -6.50 0.82 -4.78
N ALA A 359 -7.28 0.04 -5.54
CA ALA A 359 -8.40 -0.71 -4.99
C ALA A 359 -7.95 -1.70 -3.89
N MET A 360 -6.85 -2.43 -4.10
CA MET A 360 -6.31 -3.37 -3.11
C MET A 360 -5.83 -2.66 -1.85
N VAL A 361 -5.05 -1.58 -1.98
CA VAL A 361 -4.48 -0.89 -0.82
C VAL A 361 -5.56 -0.13 -0.03
N HIS A 362 -6.55 0.46 -0.71
CA HIS A 362 -7.71 1.08 -0.04
C HIS A 362 -8.55 0.06 0.73
N GLU A 363 -8.75 -1.14 0.19
CA GLU A 363 -9.45 -2.21 0.92
C GLU A 363 -8.67 -2.66 2.16
N VAL A 364 -7.33 -2.70 2.09
CA VAL A 364 -6.50 -2.94 3.29
C VAL A 364 -6.68 -1.83 4.30
N LEU A 365 -6.59 -0.56 3.89
CA LEU A 365 -6.75 0.59 4.78
C LEU A 365 -8.10 0.53 5.50
N ARG A 366 -9.19 0.33 4.75
CA ARG A 366 -10.54 0.23 5.29
C ARG A 366 -10.65 -0.87 6.36
N ARG A 367 -10.18 -2.09 6.04
CA ARG A 367 -10.21 -3.21 7.01
C ARG A 367 -9.30 -2.97 8.20
N ALA A 368 -8.13 -2.38 7.98
CA ALA A 368 -7.17 -2.08 9.03
C ALA A 368 -7.71 -1.00 9.98
N GLU A 369 -8.47 -0.02 9.48
CA GLU A 369 -9.20 0.97 10.30
C GLU A 369 -10.30 0.31 11.13
N ASP A 370 -11.13 -0.56 10.52
CA ASP A 370 -12.19 -1.30 11.21
C ASP A 370 -11.65 -2.16 12.37
N LEU A 371 -10.46 -2.75 12.18
CA LEU A 371 -9.82 -3.66 13.14
C LEU A 371 -8.81 -2.98 14.07
N ASN A 372 -8.57 -1.67 13.91
CA ASN A 372 -7.47 -0.94 14.56
C ASN A 372 -6.11 -1.66 14.42
N ASP A 373 -5.82 -2.15 13.22
CA ASP A 373 -4.66 -2.95 12.90
C ASP A 373 -3.40 -2.08 12.69
N HIS A 374 -2.23 -2.61 13.05
CA HIS A 374 -0.95 -1.89 12.89
C HIS A 374 -0.64 -1.52 11.44
N ARG A 375 -1.11 -2.30 10.45
CA ARG A 375 -0.85 -2.06 9.01
C ARG A 375 -1.49 -0.77 8.45
N ARG A 376 -2.29 -0.05 9.22
CA ARG A 376 -2.87 1.24 8.82
C ARG A 376 -1.80 2.24 8.41
N ASP A 377 -0.71 2.33 9.16
CA ASP A 377 0.39 3.27 8.87
C ASP A 377 1.09 2.92 7.54
N THR A 378 1.25 1.63 7.28
CA THR A 378 1.89 1.05 6.10
C THR A 378 1.02 1.26 4.86
N ALA A 379 -0.30 1.05 4.98
CA ALA A 379 -1.24 1.32 3.90
C ALA A 379 -1.26 2.81 3.53
N HIS A 380 -1.26 3.71 4.53
CA HIS A 380 -1.15 5.15 4.29
C HIS A 380 0.18 5.56 3.66
N LEU A 381 1.29 4.96 4.09
CA LEU A 381 2.60 5.22 3.50
C LEU A 381 2.62 4.83 2.01
N ILE A 382 2.15 3.61 1.68
CA ILE A 382 2.07 3.13 0.30
C ILE A 382 1.15 4.03 -0.53
N LEU A 383 -0.07 4.34 -0.07
CA LEU A 383 -0.96 5.27 -0.78
C LEU A 383 -0.30 6.64 -0.97
N GLY A 384 0.41 7.13 0.03
CA GLY A 384 1.18 8.37 -0.03
C GLY A 384 2.17 8.38 -1.20
N GLU A 385 2.97 7.30 -1.34
CA GLU A 385 3.89 7.15 -2.47
C GLU A 385 3.14 7.00 -3.80
N LEU A 386 2.14 6.12 -3.90
CA LEU A 386 1.43 5.88 -5.17
C LEU A 386 0.74 7.15 -5.69
N TYR A 387 0.13 7.95 -4.79
CA TYR A 387 -0.43 9.25 -5.16
C TYR A 387 0.64 10.27 -5.56
N LEU A 388 1.80 10.26 -4.89
CA LEU A 388 2.93 11.11 -5.26
C LEU A 388 3.40 10.79 -6.68
N LEU A 389 3.63 9.51 -6.99
CA LEU A 389 4.10 9.03 -8.29
C LEU A 389 3.08 9.25 -9.43
N THR A 390 1.79 9.35 -9.10
CA THR A 390 0.72 9.68 -10.05
C THR A 390 0.35 11.17 -10.07
N GLU A 391 1.18 12.03 -9.47
CA GLU A 391 1.03 13.49 -9.44
C GLU A 391 -0.24 14.00 -8.73
N HIS A 392 -0.83 13.19 -7.86
CA HIS A 392 -1.95 13.59 -6.99
C HIS A 392 -1.42 14.11 -5.64
N PHE A 393 -0.63 15.19 -5.69
CA PHE A 393 0.18 15.66 -4.56
C PHE A 393 -0.63 15.97 -3.29
N ASP A 394 -1.82 16.58 -3.41
CA ASP A 394 -2.70 16.83 -2.25
C ASP A 394 -3.11 15.52 -1.53
N ALA A 395 -3.44 14.48 -2.29
CA ALA A 395 -3.81 13.18 -1.73
C ALA A 395 -2.59 12.51 -1.08
N ALA A 396 -1.43 12.60 -1.71
CA ALA A 396 -0.18 12.12 -1.16
C ALA A 396 0.11 12.77 0.20
N CYS A 397 0.11 14.10 0.28
CA CYS A 397 0.37 14.83 1.52
C CYS A 397 -0.62 14.48 2.65
N ARG A 398 -1.91 14.26 2.34
CA ARG A 398 -2.91 13.81 3.32
C ARG A 398 -2.57 12.44 3.90
N HIS A 399 -2.29 11.46 3.04
CA HIS A 399 -1.97 10.10 3.49
C HIS A 399 -0.64 10.04 4.27
N LEU A 400 0.37 10.79 3.84
CA LEU A 400 1.65 10.85 4.54
C LEU A 400 1.52 11.53 5.91
N THR A 401 0.64 12.54 6.03
CA THR A 401 0.30 13.14 7.33
C THR A 401 -0.42 12.15 8.24
N ALA A 402 -1.41 11.40 7.72
CA ALA A 402 -2.09 10.35 8.49
C ALA A 402 -1.12 9.26 8.97
N CYS A 403 -0.17 8.85 8.14
CA CYS A 403 0.90 7.91 8.53
C CYS A 403 1.73 8.44 9.71
N LEU A 404 2.12 9.72 9.69
CA LEU A 404 2.89 10.36 10.76
C LEU A 404 2.08 10.47 12.05
N ASP A 405 0.79 10.82 11.97
CA ASP A 405 -0.09 10.94 13.13
C ASP A 405 -0.32 9.59 13.81
N ILE A 406 -0.51 8.52 13.03
CA ILE A 406 -0.66 7.16 13.57
C ILE A 406 0.61 6.69 14.27
N GLN A 407 1.77 6.88 13.64
CA GLN A 407 3.06 6.53 14.24
C GLN A 407 3.29 7.26 15.57
N LYS A 408 2.95 8.56 15.62
CA LYS A 408 3.01 9.36 16.85
C LYS A 408 2.10 8.80 17.94
N LEU A 409 0.87 8.39 17.60
CA LEU A 409 -0.06 7.77 18.55
C LEU A 409 0.44 6.42 19.06
N GLN A 410 1.14 5.65 18.21
CA GLN A 410 1.69 4.33 18.55
C GLN A 410 3.06 4.40 19.24
N GLY A 411 3.69 5.57 19.30
CA GLY A 411 5.07 5.71 19.78
C GLY A 411 6.09 5.01 18.87
N SER A 412 5.79 4.86 17.58
CA SER A 412 6.67 4.29 16.57
C SER A 412 7.31 5.39 15.72
N ASP A 413 8.53 5.15 15.24
CA ASP A 413 9.25 6.02 14.30
C ASP A 413 9.64 5.31 12.99
N ARG A 414 9.14 4.08 12.79
CA ARG A 414 9.55 3.15 11.73
C ARG A 414 9.54 3.76 10.33
N PHE A 415 8.54 4.57 10.01
CA PHE A 415 8.37 5.22 8.70
C PHE A 415 8.44 6.74 8.78
N ASN A 416 8.89 7.30 9.91
CA ASN A 416 8.83 8.75 10.16
C ASN A 416 9.61 9.53 9.10
N LEU A 417 10.87 9.15 8.87
CA LEU A 417 11.75 9.84 7.93
C LEU A 417 11.22 9.75 6.50
N LEU A 418 10.83 8.54 6.08
CA LEU A 418 10.31 8.29 4.75
C LEU A 418 9.02 9.08 4.47
N ALA A 419 8.06 9.05 5.40
CA ALA A 419 6.82 9.79 5.27
C ALA A 419 7.06 11.31 5.24
N ARG A 420 8.02 11.83 6.03
CA ARG A 420 8.41 13.25 5.99
C ARG A 420 9.05 13.64 4.67
N ALA A 421 9.96 12.81 4.15
CA ALA A 421 10.68 13.09 2.90
C ALA A 421 9.71 13.13 1.70
N LEU A 422 8.86 12.11 1.56
CA LEU A 422 7.82 12.06 0.53
C LEU A 422 6.83 13.24 0.65
N ARG A 423 6.48 13.63 1.88
CA ARG A 423 5.56 14.74 2.12
C ARG A 423 6.20 16.08 1.75
N ALA A 424 7.49 16.25 2.06
CA ALA A 424 8.25 17.44 1.69
C ALA A 424 8.33 17.57 0.16
N GLU A 425 8.56 16.46 -0.57
CA GLU A 425 8.47 16.48 -2.03
C GLU A 425 7.07 16.88 -2.50
N GLY A 426 6.01 16.29 -1.95
CA GLY A 426 4.63 16.64 -2.31
C GLY A 426 4.31 18.13 -2.08
N MET A 427 4.76 18.69 -0.95
CA MET A 427 4.59 20.12 -0.63
C MET A 427 5.38 21.03 -1.59
N TRP A 428 6.59 20.63 -1.95
CA TRP A 428 7.42 21.34 -2.93
C TRP A 428 6.78 21.31 -4.33
N ARG A 429 6.21 20.17 -4.75
CA ARG A 429 5.50 20.06 -6.04
C ARG A 429 4.18 20.82 -6.09
N LEU A 430 3.59 21.14 -4.93
CA LEU A 430 2.40 21.99 -4.79
C LEU A 430 2.73 23.48 -4.64
N ASP A 431 4.01 23.86 -4.73
CA ASP A 431 4.50 25.22 -4.46
C ASP A 431 4.11 25.76 -3.06
N GLN A 432 3.89 24.86 -2.09
CA GLN A 432 3.60 25.22 -0.70
C GLN A 432 4.87 25.58 0.08
N ILE A 433 6.01 25.04 -0.36
CA ILE A 433 7.34 25.34 0.14
C ILE A 433 8.26 25.57 -1.07
N ASP A 434 9.22 26.48 -0.94
CA ASP A 434 10.21 26.70 -1.98
C ASP A 434 11.36 25.66 -1.94
N THR A 435 12.30 25.75 -2.88
CA THR A 435 13.43 24.83 -2.96
C THR A 435 14.36 24.91 -1.75
N ALA A 436 14.51 26.07 -1.12
CA ALA A 436 15.37 26.25 0.06
C ALA A 436 14.70 25.64 1.30
N ASP A 437 13.39 25.79 1.44
CA ASP A 437 12.58 25.15 2.47
C ASP A 437 12.61 23.63 2.32
N PHE A 438 12.44 23.14 1.09
CA PHE A 438 12.53 21.72 0.78
C PHE A 438 13.90 21.14 1.17
N GLU A 439 15.00 21.81 0.79
CA GLU A 439 16.34 21.41 1.20
C GLU A 439 16.50 21.36 2.72
N ARG A 440 16.05 22.40 3.43
CA ARG A 440 16.12 22.45 4.89
C ARG A 440 15.38 21.28 5.55
N GLU A 441 14.20 20.91 5.02
CA GLU A 441 13.47 19.74 5.52
C GLU A 441 14.25 18.44 5.28
N ILE A 442 14.85 18.24 4.10
CA ILE A 442 15.64 17.05 3.76
C ILE A 442 16.92 16.96 4.61
N GLU A 443 17.63 18.08 4.82
CA GLU A 443 18.83 18.14 5.67
C GLU A 443 18.52 17.95 7.16
N ALA A 444 17.31 18.33 7.60
CA ALA A 444 16.84 18.12 8.95
C ALA A 444 16.48 16.66 9.25
N LEU A 445 16.33 15.80 8.24
CA LEU A 445 16.11 14.37 8.43
C LEU A 445 17.31 13.73 9.15
N ARG A 446 17.00 12.75 10.00
CA ARG A 446 17.98 12.01 10.81
C ARG A 446 17.83 10.52 10.52
N PRO A 447 18.58 9.97 9.56
CA PRO A 447 18.54 8.55 9.23
C PRO A 447 18.85 7.67 10.45
N ALA A 448 17.98 6.70 10.72
CA ALA A 448 18.20 5.69 11.75
C ALA A 448 18.50 4.31 11.13
N GLN A 449 18.05 4.07 9.90
CA GLN A 449 18.16 2.80 9.19
C GLN A 449 18.82 2.98 7.81
N GLU A 450 19.24 1.89 7.18
CA GLU A 450 19.92 1.93 5.87
C GLU A 450 19.02 2.56 4.79
N PHE A 451 17.75 2.16 4.72
CA PHE A 451 16.80 2.72 3.75
C PHE A 451 16.48 4.20 4.01
N ASP A 452 16.61 4.69 5.24
CA ASP A 452 16.48 6.12 5.53
C ASP A 452 17.62 6.91 4.88
N THR A 453 18.83 6.35 4.94
CA THR A 453 20.01 6.92 4.31
C THR A 453 19.84 6.96 2.80
N VAL A 454 19.31 5.89 2.21
CA VAL A 454 18.98 5.84 0.77
C VAL A 454 17.96 6.92 0.39
N THR A 455 16.89 7.05 1.18
CA THR A 455 15.83 8.06 0.96
C THR A 455 16.39 9.48 1.00
N GLN A 456 17.15 9.82 2.05
CA GLN A 456 17.77 11.14 2.16
C GLN A 456 18.78 11.39 1.03
N THR A 457 19.61 10.40 0.70
CA THR A 457 20.60 10.51 -0.38
C THR A 457 19.94 10.75 -1.73
N PHE A 458 18.79 10.11 -2.01
CA PHE A 458 18.02 10.36 -3.22
C PHE A 458 17.63 11.84 -3.35
N TYR A 459 17.04 12.41 -2.30
CA TYR A 459 16.58 13.80 -2.34
C TYR A 459 17.73 14.82 -2.38
N LEU A 460 18.86 14.54 -1.72
CA LEU A 460 20.07 15.34 -1.88
C LEU A 460 20.62 15.27 -3.31
N GLY A 461 20.55 14.10 -3.95
CA GLY A 461 20.86 13.93 -5.37
C GLY A 461 19.94 14.74 -6.28
N LEU A 462 18.64 14.73 -5.99
CA LEU A 462 17.64 15.53 -6.72
C LEU A 462 17.92 17.04 -6.57
N LEU A 463 18.22 17.52 -5.37
CA LEU A 463 18.60 18.93 -5.13
C LEU A 463 19.91 19.32 -5.85
N ALA A 464 20.89 18.42 -5.90
CA ALA A 464 22.11 18.65 -6.67
C ALA A 464 21.83 18.70 -8.18
N PHE A 465 20.90 17.86 -8.67
CA PHE A 465 20.46 17.86 -10.06
C PHE A 465 19.78 19.18 -10.44
N GLU A 466 18.85 19.67 -9.62
CA GLU A 466 18.17 20.97 -9.84
C GLU A 466 19.15 22.15 -9.94
N ARG A 467 20.32 22.03 -9.29
CA ARG A 467 21.38 23.05 -9.31
C ARG A 467 22.42 22.83 -10.40
N HIS A 468 22.16 21.90 -11.32
CA HIS A 468 23.08 21.51 -12.38
C HIS A 468 24.45 20.99 -11.88
N ARG A 469 24.51 20.51 -10.63
CA ARG A 469 25.70 19.87 -10.04
C ARG A 469 25.70 18.37 -10.36
N PHE A 470 25.77 18.05 -11.66
CA PHE A 470 25.56 16.68 -12.15
C PHE A 470 26.54 15.64 -11.60
N ALA A 471 27.78 16.03 -11.26
CA ALA A 471 28.73 15.10 -10.64
C ALA A 471 28.32 14.68 -9.22
N GLU A 472 27.81 15.63 -8.42
CA GLU A 472 27.28 15.34 -7.09
C GLU A 472 25.99 14.53 -7.16
N ALA A 473 25.10 14.89 -8.09
CA ALA A 473 23.86 14.19 -8.34
C ALA A 473 24.11 12.73 -8.76
N GLU A 474 25.03 12.49 -9.70
CA GLU A 474 25.44 11.16 -10.13
C GLU A 474 25.95 10.31 -8.96
N ALA A 475 26.88 10.84 -8.16
CA ALA A 475 27.42 10.11 -7.00
C ALA A 475 26.36 9.80 -5.92
N ALA A 476 25.31 10.62 -5.81
CA ALA A 476 24.17 10.35 -4.95
C ALA A 476 23.27 9.26 -5.53
N PHE A 477 22.90 9.34 -6.81
CA PHE A 477 22.05 8.34 -7.46
C PHE A 477 22.71 6.97 -7.59
N GLU A 478 24.03 6.90 -7.77
CA GLU A 478 24.76 5.62 -7.71
C GLU A 478 24.70 4.97 -6.33
N ARG A 479 24.78 5.76 -5.26
CA ARG A 479 24.62 5.27 -3.88
C ARG A 479 23.20 4.76 -3.64
N VAL A 480 22.18 5.44 -4.17
CA VAL A 480 20.78 4.98 -4.10
C VAL A 480 20.59 3.68 -4.87
N ALA A 481 21.11 3.58 -6.09
CA ALA A 481 20.97 2.40 -6.94
C ALA A 481 21.63 1.13 -6.33
N ARG A 482 22.70 1.31 -5.55
CA ARG A 482 23.41 0.21 -4.85
C ARG A 482 22.88 -0.07 -3.44
N GLY A 483 22.12 0.85 -2.85
CA GLY A 483 21.63 0.72 -1.49
C GLY A 483 20.33 -0.09 -1.37
N VAL A 484 19.98 -0.46 -0.14
CA VAL A 484 18.70 -1.12 0.16
C VAL A 484 17.58 -0.07 0.23
N ALA A 485 16.86 0.11 -0.89
CA ALA A 485 15.66 0.94 -0.93
C ALA A 485 14.43 0.14 -0.45
N LEU A 486 13.59 0.75 0.40
CA LEU A 486 12.30 0.16 0.78
C LEU A 486 11.30 0.15 -0.38
N PHE A 487 11.41 1.13 -1.27
CA PHE A 487 10.47 1.38 -2.35
C PHE A 487 11.16 1.41 -3.71
N ASP A 488 10.54 0.73 -4.67
CA ASP A 488 11.04 0.61 -6.05
C ASP A 488 11.02 1.95 -6.79
N GLY A 489 10.17 2.89 -6.36
CA GLY A 489 10.14 4.26 -6.89
C GLY A 489 11.50 4.95 -6.83
N PHE A 490 12.25 4.81 -5.72
CA PHE A 490 13.58 5.41 -5.60
C PHE A 490 14.59 4.78 -6.54
N ARG A 491 14.57 3.44 -6.70
CA ARG A 491 15.50 2.72 -7.59
C ARG A 491 15.27 3.09 -9.05
N LEU A 492 14.01 3.15 -9.48
CA LEU A 492 13.65 3.54 -10.85
C LEU A 492 14.07 4.98 -11.14
N ARG A 493 13.66 5.91 -10.26
CA ARG A 493 13.97 7.34 -10.42
C ARG A 493 15.48 7.59 -10.40
N SER A 494 16.23 6.96 -9.48
CA SER A 494 17.68 7.13 -9.41
C SER A 494 18.37 6.64 -10.67
N ASN A 495 17.97 5.49 -11.24
CA ASN A 495 18.53 5.01 -12.50
C ASN A 495 18.21 5.95 -13.66
N ALA A 496 17.01 6.55 -13.70
CA ALA A 496 16.66 7.50 -14.74
C ALA A 496 17.50 8.79 -14.69
N PHE A 497 17.69 9.36 -13.50
CA PHE A 497 18.60 10.51 -13.32
C PHE A 497 20.07 10.15 -13.57
N LEU A 498 20.50 8.95 -13.18
CA LEU A 498 21.85 8.46 -13.42
C LEU A 498 22.14 8.35 -14.93
N THR A 499 21.20 7.78 -15.69
CA THR A 499 21.27 7.73 -17.15
C THR A 499 21.35 9.14 -17.74
N TYR A 500 20.54 10.09 -17.26
CA TYR A 500 20.62 11.47 -17.71
C TYR A 500 22.02 12.06 -17.47
N CYS A 501 22.55 11.95 -16.25
CA CYS A 501 23.87 12.48 -15.90
C CYS A 501 24.97 11.90 -16.80
N ARG A 502 25.00 10.57 -16.96
CA ARG A 502 25.96 9.85 -17.82
C ARG A 502 25.87 10.29 -19.28
N TRP A 503 24.66 10.34 -19.84
CA TRP A 503 24.43 10.77 -21.21
C TRP A 503 24.81 12.24 -21.44
N SER A 504 24.48 13.13 -20.50
CA SER A 504 24.81 14.55 -20.58
C SER A 504 26.33 14.83 -20.59
N LYS A 505 27.13 13.91 -20.04
CA LYS A 505 28.60 13.93 -20.08
C LYS A 505 29.19 13.38 -21.37
N GLY A 506 28.36 12.96 -22.33
CA GLY A 506 28.79 12.46 -23.64
C GLY A 506 28.90 10.94 -23.74
N GLN A 507 28.48 10.19 -22.72
CA GLN A 507 28.39 8.73 -22.85
C GLN A 507 27.31 8.35 -23.88
N PRO A 508 27.53 7.33 -24.74
CA PRO A 508 26.51 6.85 -25.67
C PRO A 508 25.23 6.47 -24.94
N LEU A 509 24.07 6.86 -25.50
CA LEU A 509 22.76 6.70 -24.84
C LEU A 509 22.46 5.25 -24.45
N LEU A 510 22.80 4.28 -25.31
CA LEU A 510 22.59 2.85 -25.03
C LEU A 510 23.41 2.37 -23.83
N GLU A 511 24.66 2.81 -23.71
CA GLU A 511 25.53 2.45 -22.58
C GLU A 511 25.09 3.17 -21.30
N ALA A 512 24.70 4.44 -21.40
CA ALA A 512 24.21 5.20 -20.25
C ALA A 512 22.89 4.66 -19.68
N SER A 513 22.11 3.95 -20.50
CA SER A 513 20.76 3.46 -20.18
C SER A 513 20.66 1.99 -19.83
N SER A 514 21.76 1.22 -19.85
CA SER A 514 21.75 -0.23 -19.59
C SER A 514 21.02 -0.58 -18.30
N ASP A 515 21.41 0.07 -17.20
CA ASP A 515 20.91 -0.21 -15.86
C ASP A 515 19.42 0.16 -15.74
N LEU A 516 19.02 1.29 -16.35
CA LEU A 516 17.62 1.71 -16.37
C LEU A 516 16.74 0.75 -17.18
N LEU A 517 17.21 0.29 -18.33
CA LEU A 517 16.47 -0.65 -19.18
C LEU A 517 16.33 -2.01 -18.49
N GLU A 518 17.37 -2.47 -17.79
CA GLU A 518 17.32 -3.68 -16.98
C GLU A 518 16.29 -3.53 -15.85
N VAL A 519 16.35 -2.44 -15.08
CA VAL A 519 15.40 -2.20 -13.98
C VAL A 519 13.96 -2.05 -14.50
N LEU A 520 13.73 -1.38 -15.63
CA LEU A 520 12.41 -1.28 -16.26
C LEU A 520 11.88 -2.63 -16.74
N ALA A 521 12.76 -3.53 -17.20
CA ALA A 521 12.37 -4.87 -17.62
C ALA A 521 11.95 -5.76 -16.43
N HIS A 522 12.61 -5.60 -15.28
CA HIS A 522 12.31 -6.39 -14.06
C HIS A 522 11.15 -5.80 -13.26
N ILE A 523 11.21 -4.50 -12.96
CA ILE A 523 10.26 -3.84 -12.07
C ILE A 523 9.03 -3.33 -12.83
N GLY A 524 9.19 -2.91 -14.09
CA GLY A 524 8.21 -2.04 -14.75
C GLY A 524 8.33 -0.60 -14.24
N GLY A 525 7.21 0.12 -14.16
CA GLY A 525 7.16 1.37 -13.40
C GLY A 525 7.27 2.65 -14.20
N GLU A 526 6.76 2.68 -15.43
CA GLU A 526 6.57 3.92 -16.20
C GLU A 526 5.90 5.01 -15.35
N LEU A 527 4.88 4.64 -14.57
CA LEU A 527 4.17 5.57 -13.69
C LEU A 527 5.09 6.20 -12.63
N ALA A 528 6.05 5.45 -12.10
CA ALA A 528 7.00 5.96 -11.11
C ALA A 528 8.01 6.97 -11.69
N LEU A 529 8.24 6.92 -13.00
CA LEU A 529 9.10 7.86 -13.72
C LEU A 529 8.35 9.12 -14.17
N ALA A 530 7.02 9.08 -14.23
CA ALA A 530 6.20 10.19 -14.72
C ALA A 530 6.34 11.46 -13.87
N ILE A 531 6.50 11.31 -12.55
CA ILE A 531 6.70 12.44 -11.63
C ILE A 531 7.91 13.31 -12.00
N ASP A 532 8.92 12.74 -12.68
CA ASP A 532 10.13 13.45 -13.10
C ASP A 532 10.21 13.67 -14.61
N ALA A 533 9.10 13.48 -15.34
CA ALA A 533 9.07 13.59 -16.80
C ALA A 533 9.57 14.94 -17.31
N ASP A 534 9.35 16.01 -16.55
CA ASP A 534 9.78 17.37 -16.92
C ASP A 534 11.29 17.52 -16.85
N ARG A 535 11.91 16.98 -15.79
CA ARG A 535 13.35 17.02 -15.56
C ARG A 535 14.12 16.13 -16.54
N LEU A 536 13.46 15.07 -17.00
CA LEU A 536 14.04 14.02 -17.85
C LEU A 536 13.50 14.09 -19.29
N ALA A 537 12.85 15.19 -19.67
CA ALA A 537 12.19 15.36 -20.96
C ALA A 537 13.12 15.08 -22.15
N SER A 538 14.35 15.61 -22.12
CA SER A 538 15.33 15.42 -23.19
C SER A 538 15.81 13.97 -23.28
N LEU A 539 15.95 13.29 -22.15
CA LEU A 539 16.30 11.87 -22.10
C LEU A 539 15.20 11.02 -22.73
N TYR A 540 13.94 11.25 -22.35
CA TYR A 540 12.81 10.47 -22.88
C TYR A 540 12.55 10.76 -24.37
N ALA A 541 12.74 12.00 -24.81
CA ALA A 541 12.73 12.32 -26.25
C ALA A 541 13.82 11.56 -27.02
N ALA A 542 15.04 11.47 -26.46
CA ALA A 542 16.13 10.71 -27.07
C ALA A 542 15.84 9.21 -27.11
N PHE A 543 15.27 8.64 -26.04
CA PHE A 543 14.84 7.25 -26.02
C PHE A 543 13.78 6.96 -27.10
N ALA A 544 12.76 7.82 -27.20
CA ALA A 544 11.70 7.67 -28.19
C ALA A 544 12.23 7.76 -29.63
N ALA A 545 13.22 8.61 -29.89
CA ALA A 545 13.84 8.76 -31.21
C ALA A 545 14.70 7.55 -31.61
N GLN A 546 15.30 6.85 -30.65
CA GLN A 546 16.14 5.67 -30.87
C GLN A 546 15.42 4.34 -30.61
N GLU A 547 14.10 4.38 -30.39
CA GLU A 547 13.26 3.22 -30.04
C GLU A 547 13.75 2.45 -28.80
N LEU A 548 14.48 3.11 -27.91
CA LEU A 548 14.96 2.53 -26.64
C LEU A 548 13.84 2.53 -25.60
N GLY A 549 13.68 1.42 -24.85
CA GLY A 549 12.64 1.27 -23.84
C GLY A 549 11.22 1.07 -24.38
N GLY A 550 11.08 0.86 -25.70
CA GLY A 550 9.82 0.50 -26.36
C GLY A 550 8.66 1.47 -26.10
N GLY A 551 7.47 0.91 -25.89
CA GLY A 551 6.24 1.71 -25.71
C GLY A 551 6.25 2.58 -24.45
N ALA A 552 6.93 2.17 -23.38
CA ALA A 552 6.99 2.92 -22.12
C ALA A 552 7.76 4.24 -22.28
N ALA A 553 8.93 4.21 -22.93
CA ALA A 553 9.70 5.41 -23.20
C ALA A 553 8.96 6.40 -24.10
N ARG A 554 8.25 5.91 -25.12
CA ARG A 554 7.41 6.77 -25.97
C ARG A 554 6.29 7.44 -25.16
N ARG A 555 5.64 6.74 -24.23
CA ARG A 555 4.60 7.33 -23.37
C ARG A 555 5.17 8.31 -22.35
N LEU A 556 6.35 8.06 -21.79
CA LEU A 556 7.06 9.02 -20.93
C LEU A 556 7.44 10.30 -21.69
N ALA A 557 7.92 10.15 -22.92
CA ALA A 557 8.22 11.30 -23.78
C ALA A 557 6.98 12.15 -24.09
N LEU A 558 5.80 11.53 -24.19
CA LEU A 558 4.52 12.22 -24.33
C LEU A 558 4.04 12.89 -23.03
N ARG A 559 4.49 12.42 -21.86
CA ARG A 559 4.15 12.99 -20.55
C ARG A 559 5.05 14.14 -20.13
N ALA A 560 6.30 14.17 -20.60
CA ALA A 560 7.23 15.26 -20.35
C ALA A 560 6.61 16.60 -20.78
N ARG A 561 6.55 17.59 -19.87
CA ARG A 561 5.99 18.92 -20.19
C ARG A 561 6.66 19.48 -21.44
N PRO A 562 5.88 19.90 -22.46
CA PRO A 562 6.45 20.52 -23.64
C PRO A 562 7.13 21.84 -23.24
N VAL A 563 8.37 22.03 -23.69
CA VAL A 563 9.11 23.27 -23.46
C VAL A 563 8.70 24.28 -24.53
N LEU A 564 7.93 25.31 -24.18
CA LEU A 564 7.68 26.43 -25.06
C LEU A 564 8.83 27.42 -24.98
N ARG A 565 9.57 27.54 -26.07
CA ARG A 565 10.56 28.60 -26.27
C ARG A 565 9.93 29.70 -27.11
N LEU A 566 9.75 30.85 -26.49
CA LEU A 566 9.24 32.06 -27.12
C LEU A 566 10.41 33.00 -27.39
N GLN A 567 10.58 33.37 -28.64
CA GLN A 567 11.36 34.53 -29.01
C GLN A 567 10.40 35.69 -29.21
N LEU A 568 10.56 36.75 -28.42
CA LEU A 568 9.74 37.95 -28.46
C LEU A 568 10.58 39.19 -28.82
N LEU A 569 11.91 39.09 -28.80
CA LEU A 569 12.83 40.12 -29.28
C LEU A 569 13.13 39.90 -30.76
N GLY A 570 12.82 40.89 -31.59
CA GLY A 570 12.99 40.84 -33.04
C GLY A 570 11.75 40.29 -33.73
N GLU A 571 11.56 38.98 -33.78
CA GLU A 571 10.38 38.36 -34.42
C GLU A 571 9.70 37.41 -33.44
N PHE A 572 8.37 37.36 -33.46
CA PHE A 572 7.63 36.34 -32.74
C PHE A 572 7.91 34.97 -33.35
N THR A 573 8.64 34.13 -32.62
CA THR A 573 8.75 32.72 -32.93
C THR A 573 8.36 31.89 -31.72
N LEU A 574 7.59 30.83 -31.97
CA LEU A 574 7.21 29.86 -30.95
C LEU A 574 7.73 28.48 -31.36
N ARG A 575 8.58 27.92 -30.52
CA ARG A 575 9.04 26.53 -30.67
C ARG A 575 8.61 25.73 -29.47
N VAL A 576 8.08 24.54 -29.72
CA VAL A 576 7.80 23.57 -28.68
C VAL A 576 8.78 22.41 -28.82
N ASN A 577 9.63 22.26 -27.80
CA ASN A 577 10.85 21.46 -27.85
C ASN A 577 11.75 21.93 -29.01
N THR A 578 11.73 21.21 -30.14
CA THR A 578 12.48 21.52 -31.35
C THR A 578 11.60 21.89 -32.56
N THR A 579 10.28 21.82 -32.41
CA THR A 579 9.33 22.01 -33.50
C THR A 579 8.73 23.40 -33.47
N GLU A 580 8.73 24.10 -34.60
CA GLU A 580 8.09 25.41 -34.71
C GLU A 580 6.56 25.27 -34.75
N VAL A 581 5.87 26.07 -33.95
CA VAL A 581 4.40 26.05 -33.83
C VAL A 581 3.84 27.36 -34.34
N HIS A 582 2.99 27.27 -35.37
CA HIS A 582 2.37 28.44 -35.97
C HIS A 582 1.07 28.84 -35.26
N ILE A 583 0.99 30.10 -34.81
CA ILE A 583 -0.24 30.73 -34.31
C ILE A 583 -0.72 31.73 -35.36
N ARG A 584 -1.89 31.45 -35.93
CA ARG A 584 -2.39 32.14 -37.11
C ARG A 584 -2.75 33.60 -36.79
N LEU A 585 -3.54 33.84 -35.75
CA LEU A 585 -4.01 35.18 -35.40
C LEU A 585 -2.92 35.99 -34.68
N ARG A 586 -2.65 37.21 -35.16
CA ARG A 586 -1.71 38.14 -34.49
C ARG A 586 -2.11 38.43 -33.04
N LYS A 587 -3.40 38.64 -32.77
CA LYS A 587 -3.90 38.86 -31.40
C LYS A 587 -3.77 37.64 -30.49
N ALA A 588 -3.71 36.42 -31.03
CA ALA A 588 -3.43 35.23 -30.24
C ALA A 588 -1.94 35.14 -29.83
N ARG A 589 -1.02 35.56 -30.72
CA ARG A 589 0.41 35.72 -30.39
C ARG A 589 0.63 36.77 -29.32
N GLU A 590 -0.02 37.93 -29.48
CA GLU A 590 0.02 39.03 -28.53
C GLU A 590 -0.56 38.61 -27.16
N LEU A 591 -1.66 37.86 -27.14
CA LEU A 591 -2.24 37.27 -25.93
C LEU A 591 -1.26 36.32 -25.23
N LEU A 592 -0.57 35.45 -25.97
CA LEU A 592 0.44 34.56 -25.41
C LEU A 592 1.61 35.36 -24.81
N ALA A 593 2.16 36.33 -25.54
CA ALA A 593 3.23 37.19 -25.07
C ALA A 593 2.84 37.93 -23.78
N LEU A 594 1.62 38.48 -23.73
CA LEU A 594 1.08 39.16 -22.55
C LEU A 594 1.03 38.23 -21.33
N MET A 595 0.53 37.00 -21.48
CA MET A 595 0.46 36.02 -20.38
C MET A 595 1.85 35.56 -19.92
N VAL A 596 2.82 35.44 -20.83
CA VAL A 596 4.20 35.06 -20.47
C VAL A 596 4.93 36.19 -19.73
N VAL A 597 4.72 37.44 -20.14
CA VAL A 597 5.41 38.59 -19.55
C VAL A 597 4.77 39.06 -18.26
N ARG A 598 3.43 39.08 -18.18
CA ARG A 598 2.67 39.62 -17.02
C ARG A 598 2.09 38.55 -16.08
N GLY A 599 2.02 37.29 -16.52
CA GLY A 599 1.45 36.20 -15.74
C GLY A 599 -0.08 36.07 -15.82
N PRO A 600 -0.72 35.38 -14.86
CA PRO A 600 -2.17 35.18 -14.81
C PRO A 600 -2.96 36.50 -14.80
N ALA A 601 -4.04 36.57 -15.56
CA ALA A 601 -4.84 37.79 -15.70
C ALA A 601 -6.33 37.49 -15.87
N THR A 602 -7.17 38.38 -15.36
CA THR A 602 -8.62 38.34 -15.57
C THR A 602 -8.96 38.64 -17.03
N ARG A 603 -10.17 38.26 -17.45
CA ARG A 603 -10.69 38.58 -18.78
C ARG A 603 -10.60 40.08 -19.08
N ASP A 604 -11.01 40.91 -18.13
CA ASP A 604 -11.08 42.36 -18.31
C ASP A 604 -9.67 42.96 -18.44
N GLN A 605 -8.70 42.50 -17.64
CA GLN A 605 -7.30 42.92 -17.76
C GLN A 605 -6.70 42.56 -19.13
N LEU A 606 -6.97 41.34 -19.62
CA LEU A 606 -6.50 40.91 -20.95
C LEU A 606 -7.16 41.71 -22.08
N MET A 607 -8.47 41.97 -21.97
CA MET A 607 -9.18 42.78 -22.95
C MET A 607 -8.69 44.23 -22.97
N THR A 608 -8.51 44.85 -21.80
CA THR A 608 -7.96 46.20 -21.70
C THR A 608 -6.58 46.29 -22.33
N ALA A 609 -5.68 45.34 -22.05
CA ALA A 609 -4.35 45.34 -22.65
C ALA A 609 -4.39 45.14 -24.17
N LEU A 610 -5.14 44.16 -24.67
CA LEU A 610 -5.13 43.82 -26.11
C LEU A 610 -5.83 44.86 -27.00
N TRP A 611 -6.63 45.77 -26.45
CA TRP A 611 -7.39 46.77 -27.20
C TRP A 611 -7.39 48.16 -26.54
N ASP A 612 -6.32 48.50 -25.83
CA ASP A 612 -6.07 49.86 -25.28
C ASP A 612 -7.27 50.44 -24.48
N GLY A 613 -7.95 49.58 -23.72
CA GLY A 613 -9.12 49.97 -22.90
C GLY A 613 -10.39 50.31 -23.66
N GLU A 614 -10.48 50.04 -24.98
CA GLU A 614 -11.70 50.29 -25.75
C GLU A 614 -12.90 49.52 -25.19
N ALA A 615 -14.02 50.22 -25.00
CA ALA A 615 -15.26 49.64 -24.49
C ALA A 615 -16.27 49.34 -25.62
N ARG A 616 -15.88 48.49 -26.59
CA ARG A 616 -16.81 48.05 -27.66
C ARG A 616 -17.37 46.65 -27.35
N PRO A 617 -18.70 46.43 -27.48
CA PRO A 617 -19.33 45.15 -27.13
C PRO A 617 -18.82 43.97 -27.97
N GLU A 618 -18.34 44.23 -29.20
CA GLU A 618 -17.79 43.24 -30.13
C GLU A 618 -16.43 42.64 -29.69
N LEU A 619 -15.66 43.35 -28.86
CA LEU A 619 -14.33 42.91 -28.42
C LEU A 619 -14.38 41.61 -27.61
N GLY A 620 -15.50 41.36 -26.92
CA GLY A 620 -15.72 40.09 -26.25
C GLY A 620 -15.71 38.89 -27.21
N SER A 621 -16.20 39.07 -28.45
CA SER A 621 -16.16 38.06 -29.49
C SER A 621 -14.76 37.89 -30.06
N TYR A 622 -14.03 38.99 -30.31
CA TYR A 622 -12.65 38.92 -30.79
C TYR A 622 -11.70 38.30 -29.77
N PHE A 623 -11.88 38.57 -28.48
CA PHE A 623 -11.13 37.89 -27.42
C PHE A 623 -11.37 36.38 -27.44
N LYS A 624 -12.62 35.93 -27.54
CA LYS A 624 -12.93 34.50 -27.65
C LYS A 624 -12.27 33.87 -28.88
N GLN A 625 -12.22 34.58 -30.00
CA GLN A 625 -11.58 34.10 -31.22
C GLN A 625 -10.06 33.98 -31.08
N ALA A 626 -9.39 34.97 -30.49
CA ALA A 626 -7.96 34.92 -30.19
C ALA A 626 -7.61 33.80 -29.19
N LEU A 627 -8.41 33.65 -28.12
CA LEU A 627 -8.26 32.57 -27.15
C LEU A 627 -8.50 31.19 -27.77
N HIS A 628 -9.46 31.08 -28.69
CA HIS A 628 -9.73 29.83 -29.41
C HIS A 628 -8.57 29.43 -30.32
N ASP A 629 -8.06 30.35 -31.15
CA ASP A 629 -6.91 30.12 -32.04
C ASP A 629 -5.66 29.73 -31.23
N LEU A 630 -5.41 30.41 -30.10
CA LEU A 630 -4.32 30.05 -29.19
C LEU A 630 -4.48 28.64 -28.61
N ARG A 631 -5.69 28.31 -28.14
CA ARG A 631 -5.98 26.96 -27.61
C ARG A 631 -5.86 25.90 -28.69
N GLU A 632 -6.30 26.17 -29.91
CA GLU A 632 -6.24 25.25 -31.03
C GLU A 632 -4.78 24.95 -31.42
N SER A 633 -3.91 25.97 -31.50
CA SER A 633 -2.49 25.78 -31.81
C SER A 633 -1.73 25.01 -30.73
N LEU A 634 -2.08 25.18 -29.45
CA LEU A 634 -1.35 24.58 -28.33
C LEU A 634 -1.91 23.23 -27.86
N ARG A 635 -3.19 22.95 -28.08
CA ARG A 635 -3.86 21.74 -27.60
C ARG A 635 -3.23 20.43 -28.11
N PRO A 636 -2.77 20.30 -29.37
CA PRO A 636 -2.10 19.08 -29.84
C PRO A 636 -0.80 18.74 -29.09
N LEU A 637 -0.25 19.70 -28.35
CA LEU A 637 1.02 19.57 -27.64
C LEU A 637 0.82 19.05 -26.21
N LEU A 638 -0.42 19.00 -25.74
CA LEU A 638 -0.78 18.47 -24.43
C LEU A 638 -1.49 17.12 -24.56
N ALA A 639 -1.45 16.33 -23.50
CA ALA A 639 -2.25 15.11 -23.41
C ALA A 639 -3.75 15.42 -23.53
N GLN A 640 -4.53 14.45 -24.03
CA GLN A 640 -5.97 14.60 -24.23
C GLN A 640 -6.69 15.05 -22.95
N GLY A 641 -7.59 16.02 -23.08
CA GLY A 641 -8.41 16.53 -21.97
C GLY A 641 -7.81 17.73 -21.23
N HIS A 642 -6.55 18.10 -21.48
CA HIS A 642 -5.94 19.27 -20.86
C HIS A 642 -6.19 20.56 -21.66
N ASP A 643 -6.52 21.65 -20.95
CA ASP A 643 -6.66 22.99 -21.54
C ASP A 643 -5.29 23.70 -21.51
N PRO A 644 -4.76 24.18 -22.65
CA PRO A 644 -3.50 24.94 -22.67
C PRO A 644 -3.61 26.33 -22.04
N VAL A 645 -4.83 26.90 -21.94
CA VAL A 645 -5.08 28.20 -21.29
C VAL A 645 -6.28 28.05 -20.35
N PRO A 646 -6.13 27.37 -19.19
CA PRO A 646 -7.22 27.15 -18.27
C PRO A 646 -7.75 28.44 -17.66
N TRP A 647 -9.04 28.45 -17.35
CA TRP A 647 -9.68 29.48 -16.52
C TRP A 647 -9.80 28.94 -15.09
N SER A 648 -8.98 29.47 -14.17
CA SER A 648 -8.94 29.04 -12.76
C SER A 648 -8.85 30.27 -11.86
N GLY A 649 -9.57 30.27 -10.74
CA GLY A 649 -9.55 31.40 -9.78
C GLY A 649 -10.02 32.74 -10.37
N GLY A 650 -10.84 32.73 -11.43
CA GLY A 650 -11.28 33.96 -12.11
C GLY A 650 -10.23 34.59 -13.04
N GLN A 651 -9.15 33.86 -13.35
CA GLN A 651 -8.06 34.32 -14.21
C GLN A 651 -7.77 33.28 -15.31
N TYR A 652 -7.34 33.77 -16.46
CA TYR A 652 -6.67 32.98 -17.49
C TYR A 652 -5.19 32.90 -17.16
N ARG A 653 -4.61 31.72 -17.34
CA ARG A 653 -3.18 31.48 -17.23
C ARG A 653 -2.74 30.48 -18.28
N LEU A 654 -1.46 30.50 -18.66
CA LEU A 654 -0.89 29.41 -19.44
C LEU A 654 -0.84 28.15 -18.56
N SER A 655 -1.13 26.98 -19.15
CA SER A 655 -1.14 25.72 -18.42
C SER A 655 0.20 25.46 -17.74
N GLU A 656 0.19 25.04 -16.48
CA GLU A 656 1.39 24.61 -15.74
C GLU A 656 2.05 23.38 -16.38
N ARG A 657 1.34 22.67 -17.26
CA ARG A 657 1.87 21.56 -18.07
C ARG A 657 2.85 22.02 -19.15
N PHE A 658 3.20 23.30 -19.18
CA PHE A 658 4.19 23.85 -20.08
C PHE A 658 5.38 24.37 -19.28
N ASP A 659 6.59 24.07 -19.76
CA ASP A 659 7.80 24.75 -19.30
C ASP A 659 8.08 25.92 -20.25
N VAL A 660 8.09 27.15 -19.72
CA VAL A 660 8.04 28.36 -20.54
C VAL A 660 9.35 29.12 -20.45
N HIS A 661 10.03 29.21 -21.58
CA HIS A 661 11.29 29.94 -21.73
C HIS A 661 11.06 31.12 -22.67
N SER A 662 11.38 32.33 -22.22
CA SER A 662 11.28 33.53 -23.04
C SER A 662 12.54 34.38 -22.90
N ASP A 663 13.05 34.83 -24.04
CA ASP A 663 14.17 35.78 -24.16
C ASP A 663 13.92 37.08 -23.37
N VAL A 664 12.71 37.64 -23.42
CA VAL A 664 12.33 38.84 -22.65
C VAL A 664 12.32 38.59 -21.15
N VAL A 665 11.82 37.43 -20.72
CA VAL A 665 11.80 37.08 -19.29
C VAL A 665 13.23 36.87 -18.76
N GLN A 666 14.10 36.24 -19.57
CA GLN A 666 15.53 36.12 -19.26
C GLN A 666 16.20 37.48 -19.19
N LEU A 667 15.90 38.37 -20.15
CA LEU A 667 16.41 39.73 -20.16
C LEU A 667 15.98 40.49 -18.90
N LYS A 668 14.71 40.47 -18.49
CA LYS A 668 14.28 41.12 -17.24
C LYS A 668 15.00 40.63 -15.98
N ARG A 669 15.63 39.45 -16.03
CA ARG A 669 16.36 38.83 -14.90
C ARG A 669 17.86 38.77 -15.15
N TRP A 670 18.39 39.52 -16.11
CA TRP A 670 19.79 39.41 -16.54
C TRP A 670 20.82 39.64 -15.41
N GLY A 671 20.47 40.44 -14.40
CA GLY A 671 21.32 40.68 -13.22
C GLY A 671 21.56 39.44 -12.35
N GLN A 672 20.76 38.38 -12.52
CA GLN A 672 20.93 37.10 -11.84
C GLN A 672 21.79 36.10 -12.65
N LEU A 673 22.08 36.42 -13.90
CA LEU A 673 22.85 35.55 -14.81
C LEU A 673 24.35 35.73 -14.60
N ASN A 674 25.12 34.68 -14.87
CA ASN A 674 26.58 34.78 -14.88
C ASN A 674 27.08 35.50 -16.15
N SER A 675 28.35 35.92 -16.15
CA SER A 675 28.92 36.71 -17.27
C SER A 675 28.88 36.00 -18.63
N ALA A 676 29.01 34.67 -18.67
CA ALA A 676 28.93 33.91 -19.91
C ALA A 676 27.49 33.89 -20.47
N GLN A 677 26.50 33.69 -19.59
CA GLN A 677 25.07 33.74 -19.94
C GLN A 677 24.65 35.14 -20.38
N GLN A 678 25.13 36.19 -19.70
CA GLN A 678 24.88 37.58 -20.09
C GLN A 678 25.38 37.87 -21.51
N ARG A 679 26.60 37.42 -21.83
CA ARG A 679 27.17 37.57 -23.19
C ARG A 679 26.33 36.84 -24.23
N GLN A 680 25.95 35.60 -23.97
CA GLN A 680 25.12 34.81 -24.87
C GLN A 680 23.74 35.47 -25.12
N LEU A 681 23.15 36.07 -24.09
CA LEU A 681 21.86 36.77 -24.19
C LEU A 681 21.96 38.03 -25.08
N VAL A 682 23.06 38.78 -24.96
CA VAL A 682 23.34 39.92 -25.85
C VAL A 682 23.45 39.45 -27.30
N GLU A 683 24.25 38.42 -27.55
CA GLU A 683 24.48 37.87 -28.90
C GLU A 683 23.19 37.29 -29.53
N ALA A 684 22.28 36.75 -28.71
CA ALA A 684 21.01 36.17 -29.17
C ALA A 684 19.91 37.22 -29.45
N THR A 685 20.03 38.44 -28.92
CA THR A 685 18.98 39.45 -29.07
C THR A 685 18.99 40.04 -30.48
N SER A 686 17.87 39.91 -31.21
CA SER A 686 17.81 40.26 -32.63
C SER A 686 16.98 41.51 -32.98
N GLY A 687 16.30 42.15 -32.01
CA GLY A 687 15.55 43.39 -32.27
C GLY A 687 14.58 43.79 -31.15
N ALA A 688 13.65 44.69 -31.50
CA ALA A 688 12.66 45.24 -30.58
C ALA A 688 11.65 44.19 -30.08
N PHE A 689 11.06 44.42 -28.91
CA PHE A 689 9.99 43.59 -28.38
C PHE A 689 8.75 43.63 -29.30
N LEU A 690 8.32 42.44 -29.73
CA LEU A 690 7.07 42.15 -30.46
C LEU A 690 6.70 43.27 -31.47
N PRO A 691 7.51 43.51 -32.52
CA PRO A 691 7.36 44.69 -33.36
C PRO A 691 6.07 44.71 -34.18
N GLU A 692 5.39 43.57 -34.35
CA GLU A 692 4.10 43.51 -35.02
C GLU A 692 2.93 44.02 -34.18
N ALA A 693 3.11 44.18 -32.86
CA ALA A 693 2.09 44.69 -31.94
C ALA A 693 2.18 46.21 -31.80
N THR A 694 1.04 46.87 -31.97
CA THR A 694 0.88 48.34 -31.99
C THR A 694 0.10 48.88 -30.79
N THR A 695 -0.25 48.02 -29.85
CA THR A 695 -0.97 48.39 -28.62
C THR A 695 -0.08 49.18 -27.65
N GLU A 696 -0.72 49.91 -26.74
CA GLU A 696 -0.06 50.73 -25.73
C GLU A 696 0.84 49.87 -24.84
N TRP A 697 0.33 48.74 -24.34
CA TRP A 697 1.09 47.85 -23.47
C TRP A 697 2.37 47.29 -24.13
N ALA A 698 2.30 47.01 -25.43
CA ALA A 698 3.44 46.48 -26.17
C ALA A 698 4.48 47.57 -26.42
N SER A 699 4.05 48.82 -26.61
CA SER A 699 4.94 49.98 -26.71
C SER A 699 5.64 50.27 -25.38
N GLU A 700 4.89 50.29 -24.26
CA GLU A 700 5.46 50.43 -22.91
C GLU A 700 6.48 49.32 -22.61
N GLU A 701 6.14 48.08 -22.95
CA GLU A 701 7.03 46.93 -22.72
C GLU A 701 8.26 46.98 -23.62
N ARG A 702 8.15 47.52 -24.83
CA ARG A 702 9.28 47.72 -25.74
C ARG A 702 10.27 48.74 -25.19
N GLU A 703 9.81 49.87 -24.68
CA GLU A 703 10.66 50.87 -24.02
C GLU A 703 11.36 50.29 -22.78
N ASN A 704 10.61 49.56 -21.95
CA ASN A 704 11.17 48.89 -20.77
C ASN A 704 12.24 47.86 -21.15
N THR A 705 11.97 47.05 -22.16
CA THR A 705 12.86 45.97 -22.59
C THR A 705 14.09 46.53 -23.30
N GLU A 706 13.96 47.60 -24.08
CA GLU A 706 15.08 48.34 -24.66
C GLU A 706 16.01 48.87 -23.56
N ALA A 707 15.46 49.51 -22.52
CA ALA A 707 16.26 50.01 -21.41
C ALA A 707 17.01 48.88 -20.68
N GLN A 708 16.37 47.73 -20.43
CA GLN A 708 17.01 46.56 -19.84
C GLN A 708 18.15 46.01 -20.72
N TRP A 709 17.92 45.95 -22.02
CA TRP A 709 18.91 45.45 -22.97
C TRP A 709 20.11 46.39 -23.09
N LEU A 710 19.89 47.71 -23.16
CA LEU A 710 20.98 48.69 -23.15
C LEU A 710 21.82 48.58 -21.88
N ALA A 711 21.18 48.41 -20.71
CA ALA A 711 21.89 48.18 -19.45
C ALA A 711 22.76 46.90 -19.48
N LEU A 712 22.21 45.81 -19.99
CA LEU A 712 22.92 44.53 -20.16
C LEU A 712 24.13 44.68 -21.10
N VAL A 713 23.96 45.31 -22.26
CA VAL A 713 25.03 45.53 -23.24
C VAL A 713 26.17 46.35 -22.63
N MET A 714 25.83 47.41 -21.90
CA MET A 714 26.84 48.24 -21.23
C MET A 714 27.60 47.44 -20.17
N SER A 715 26.90 46.61 -19.39
CA SER A 715 27.52 45.74 -18.38
C SER A 715 28.46 44.70 -18.99
N VAL A 716 28.03 44.01 -20.05
CA VAL A 716 28.84 42.99 -20.74
C VAL A 716 30.05 43.63 -21.41
N GLY A 717 29.86 44.76 -22.11
CA GLY A 717 30.94 45.48 -22.75
C GLY A 717 31.99 45.96 -21.74
N GLN A 718 31.56 46.46 -20.58
CA GLN A 718 32.48 46.92 -19.53
C GLN A 718 33.32 45.79 -18.97
N ALA A 719 32.72 44.61 -18.75
CA ALA A 719 33.44 43.43 -18.28
C ALA A 719 34.50 42.95 -19.28
N LEU A 720 34.23 43.05 -20.58
CA LEU A 720 35.15 42.63 -21.64
C LEU A 720 36.25 43.65 -21.93
N GLN A 721 36.01 44.94 -21.69
CA GLN A 721 36.85 46.02 -22.20
C GLN A 721 38.33 45.92 -21.81
N THR A 722 38.64 45.44 -20.60
CA THR A 722 40.03 45.32 -20.14
C THR A 722 40.77 44.14 -20.78
N ALA A 723 40.08 43.00 -20.98
CA ALA A 723 40.69 41.77 -21.46
C ALA A 723 40.63 41.62 -22.99
N GLU A 724 39.51 42.02 -23.59
CA GLU A 724 39.20 41.86 -25.01
C GLU A 724 38.58 43.17 -25.56
N PRO A 725 39.35 44.27 -25.66
CA PRO A 725 38.81 45.59 -26.02
C PRO A 725 38.15 45.63 -27.39
N ALA A 726 38.66 44.86 -28.36
CA ALA A 726 38.02 44.75 -29.68
C ALA A 726 36.64 44.07 -29.62
N ALA A 727 36.48 43.05 -28.77
CA ALA A 727 35.20 42.37 -28.57
C ALA A 727 34.21 43.27 -27.81
N ALA A 728 34.67 44.00 -26.79
CA ALA A 728 33.87 44.99 -26.08
C ALA A 728 33.33 46.07 -27.02
N ALA A 729 34.15 46.58 -27.95
CA ALA A 729 33.71 47.53 -28.95
C ALA A 729 32.58 46.97 -29.84
N GLN A 730 32.66 45.70 -30.25
CA GLN A 730 31.59 45.05 -31.02
C GLN A 730 30.29 44.93 -30.23
N ILE A 731 30.37 44.63 -28.93
CA ILE A 731 29.20 44.58 -28.04
C ILE A 731 28.56 45.96 -27.90
N TYR A 732 29.33 47.00 -27.59
CA TYR A 732 28.79 48.37 -27.49
C TYR A 732 28.20 48.87 -28.82
N LEU A 733 28.79 48.49 -29.96
CA LEU A 733 28.29 48.87 -31.28
C LEU A 733 26.92 48.25 -31.57
N GLN A 734 26.55 47.13 -30.94
CA GLN A 734 25.18 46.61 -31.05
C GLN A 734 24.17 47.60 -30.45
N ALA A 735 24.50 48.22 -29.31
CA ALA A 735 23.60 49.18 -28.66
C ALA A 735 23.28 50.39 -29.56
N THR A 736 24.24 50.85 -30.34
CA THR A 736 24.04 51.98 -31.25
C THR A 736 23.20 51.64 -32.48
N ARG A 737 23.09 50.36 -32.84
CA ARG A 737 22.19 49.90 -33.91
C ARG A 737 20.74 49.85 -33.48
N ILE A 738 20.49 49.52 -32.21
CA ILE A 738 19.13 49.50 -31.64
C ILE A 738 18.69 50.92 -31.28
N ASN A 739 19.55 51.66 -30.59
CA ASN A 739 19.30 53.06 -30.23
C ASN A 739 20.46 53.96 -30.68
N PRO A 740 20.38 54.54 -31.89
CA PRO A 740 21.40 55.47 -32.40
C PRO A 740 21.58 56.73 -31.54
N MET A 741 20.59 57.08 -30.71
CA MET A 741 20.65 58.23 -29.82
C MET A 741 21.32 57.91 -28.48
N PHE A 742 21.72 56.66 -28.24
CA PHE A 742 22.35 56.25 -26.99
C PHE A 742 23.85 56.62 -26.96
N GLU A 743 24.12 57.89 -26.61
CA GLU A 743 25.47 58.49 -26.61
C GLU A 743 26.50 57.66 -25.83
N SER A 744 26.12 57.08 -24.69
CA SER A 744 27.05 56.29 -23.87
C SER A 744 27.63 55.08 -24.62
N ALA A 745 26.85 54.42 -25.48
CA ALA A 745 27.35 53.30 -26.26
C ALA A 745 28.33 53.75 -27.35
N TRP A 746 28.10 54.89 -27.99
CA TRP A 746 29.04 55.46 -28.96
C TRP A 746 30.39 55.79 -28.34
N LEU A 747 30.37 56.46 -27.19
CA LEU A 747 31.58 56.81 -26.43
C LEU A 747 32.33 55.56 -25.98
N ALA A 748 31.62 54.57 -25.44
CA ALA A 748 32.22 53.31 -24.99
C ALA A 748 32.80 52.49 -26.15
N THR A 749 32.14 52.47 -27.31
CA THR A 749 32.64 51.82 -28.52
C THR A 749 33.96 52.45 -29.00
N ALA A 750 34.01 53.77 -29.10
CA ALA A 750 35.22 54.48 -29.53
C ALA A 750 36.38 54.27 -28.55
N ALA A 751 36.10 54.34 -27.23
CA ALA A 751 37.10 54.10 -26.20
C ALA A 751 37.66 52.67 -26.25
N ALA A 752 36.80 51.67 -26.47
CA ALA A 752 37.20 50.28 -26.60
C ALA A 752 38.05 50.03 -27.87
N TYR A 753 37.71 50.66 -29.00
CA TYR A 753 38.56 50.58 -30.21
C TYR A 753 39.93 51.22 -30.03
N ASP A 754 40.01 52.38 -29.35
CA ASP A 754 41.30 53.00 -29.04
C ASP A 754 42.15 52.10 -28.12
N GLN A 755 41.53 51.49 -27.11
CA GLN A 755 42.21 50.53 -26.22
C GLN A 755 42.68 49.27 -26.96
N ALA A 756 42.00 48.88 -28.04
CA ALA A 756 42.42 47.80 -28.93
C ALA A 756 43.52 48.20 -29.95
N GLY A 757 43.94 49.48 -29.99
CA GLY A 757 44.86 50.00 -30.99
C GLY A 757 44.25 50.20 -32.38
N LEU A 758 42.92 50.17 -32.49
CA LEU A 758 42.15 50.28 -33.74
C LEU A 758 41.69 51.73 -33.97
N THR A 759 42.64 52.68 -33.97
CA THR A 759 42.38 54.13 -33.95
C THR A 759 41.54 54.62 -35.14
N GLN A 760 41.69 54.00 -36.32
CA GLN A 760 40.85 54.34 -37.48
C GLN A 760 39.37 54.03 -37.24
N LEU A 761 39.05 52.88 -36.62
CA LEU A 761 37.67 52.51 -36.28
C LEU A 761 37.12 53.38 -35.15
N ALA A 762 37.95 53.77 -34.18
CA ALA A 762 37.56 54.71 -33.13
C ALA A 762 37.17 56.09 -33.71
N GLN A 763 37.97 56.62 -34.64
CA GLN A 763 37.66 57.88 -35.32
C GLN A 763 36.37 57.79 -36.16
N GLN A 764 36.20 56.72 -36.93
CA GLN A 764 34.96 56.47 -37.68
C GLN A 764 33.74 56.39 -36.78
N THR A 765 33.88 55.76 -35.61
CA THR A 765 32.81 55.65 -34.60
C THR A 765 32.42 57.03 -34.05
N ARG A 766 33.40 57.90 -33.74
CA ARG A 766 33.12 59.28 -33.30
C ARG A 766 32.42 60.12 -34.36
N GLU A 767 32.84 59.98 -35.61
CA GLU A 767 32.20 60.68 -36.74
C GLU A 767 30.79 60.18 -37.02
N ALA A 768 30.53 58.88 -36.83
CA ALA A 768 29.19 58.32 -36.89
C ALA A 768 28.33 58.83 -35.73
N ALA A 769 28.84 58.81 -34.50
CA ALA A 769 28.16 59.36 -33.33
C ALA A 769 27.79 60.83 -33.53
N LYS A 770 28.69 61.64 -34.10
CA LYS A 770 28.43 63.05 -34.37
C LYS A 770 27.23 63.23 -35.31
N ARG A 771 27.16 62.42 -36.38
CA ARG A 771 26.09 62.43 -37.38
C ARG A 771 24.74 61.98 -36.83
N TYR A 772 24.70 61.09 -35.84
CA TYR A 772 23.44 60.60 -35.29
C TYR A 772 22.95 61.44 -34.10
N LEU A 773 23.85 62.06 -33.33
CA LEU A 773 23.49 62.76 -32.09
C LEU A 773 23.29 64.27 -32.27
N TYR A 774 23.92 64.89 -33.27
CA TYR A 774 24.00 66.35 -33.38
C TYR A 774 23.58 66.92 -34.74
N ASP A 775 23.46 66.08 -35.78
CA ASP A 775 22.91 66.43 -37.09
C ASP A 775 21.49 65.85 -37.18
#